data_AF-A0A0G1DXT5-F1
#
_entry.id   AF-A0A0G1DXT5-F1
#
_cell.length_a   1.000
_cell.length_b   1.000
_cell.length_c   1.000
_cell.angle_alpha   90.00
_cell.angle_beta   90.00
_cell.angle_gamma   90.00
#
_symmetry.space_group_name_H-M   'P 1'
#
loop_
_entity.id
_entity.type
_entity.pdbx_description
1 polymer ?
#
loop_
_entity_poly.entity_id
_entity_poly.type
_entity_poly.pdbx_seq_one_letter_code
_entity_poly.pdbx_strand_id
1 'polypeptide(L)'
;MKTKAILLFIGLALFFLPAVAFAETGEFKEYAFYTEHFQIEYDKIVQVQVDSDSDGIPDTVEDVGVYAEESWDREIDDLGFDPPIESGYIPIIFDDEYEYLYEGSIGTTWSLPDLTSYIAVDVWLTSDLMKSTIAHEFMHCIQFSYDPYFLETYQSLNFAEATAVWAEEYVYDEADIILTYLQDYFAYPDYSIFAGIAPNGTLFEYALGIWPIFLTEYYEDDEVLVDIWETYFESEDVGAKGVLTVYNSVSEIVEILGDELPEVYREFTIWNLAHDETYQEGENYPDVSLIRLWSSYPVENKMPHPQAFPALYGSNYIGFDTSSVTEDDLKFTITKNDFVETLVTFVPADSSGNFYLTKVEEETSDVNATYSEFVFEDASDFDIVYVIVSPVTTEMGSGVLTFDTGYAYYYSAEFGDFDESEEVSLADSGAEIDTGDTDKEGEDVGTGDEVREVDELILEVLSYDDGSITLEWNRLSQLDIDHYILYFGDVSGEYIGSEYVENAWTVMSTISELAPDTIYYFTIEAYSEDDELLISSSEIAGYTEEFVFGDLESTNDAYDAVMGLWEMGVIDGYDDGNFYPNNTVNRAELLKILVEGLGLTSDPDEYKDCFPDVDDDWYAKYVCYAKEEGWVSGYSDGYFHPEDTVNKVEAVKMLLNAYGYEVSEDEDVSDGMPYKDTYSTAWYAGYVKLAFDLGILVEEEGGYFMPDEGRDRGDICMELWEMIMLGNL
;
A
#
# COMPACT_ATOMS: atom_id res chain seq x y z
N MET A 1 -16.62 8.13 -29.17
CA MET A 1 -16.84 8.98 -27.98
C MET A 1 -17.05 8.07 -26.77
N LYS A 2 -16.00 7.33 -26.45
CA LYS A 2 -15.76 6.59 -25.22
C LYS A 2 -14.28 6.85 -24.93
N THR A 3 -14.01 7.16 -23.68
CA THR A 3 -12.75 7.58 -23.06
C THR A 3 -11.55 6.85 -23.69
N LYS A 4 -10.67 7.60 -24.37
CA LYS A 4 -9.28 7.17 -24.60
C LYS A 4 -8.64 7.25 -23.21
N ALA A 5 -8.26 6.12 -22.64
CA ALA A 5 -7.35 6.11 -21.50
C ALA A 5 -6.02 6.70 -21.99
N ILE A 6 -5.42 7.57 -21.17
CA ILE A 6 -4.08 8.11 -21.39
C ILE A 6 -3.14 6.93 -21.23
N LEU A 7 -2.49 6.55 -22.33
CA LEU A 7 -1.40 5.58 -22.35
C LEU A 7 -0.20 6.38 -22.86
N LEU A 8 0.57 6.97 -21.94
CA LEU A 8 1.98 7.24 -22.26
C LEU A 8 2.67 5.86 -22.20
N PHE A 9 3.27 5.50 -23.34
CA PHE A 9 4.25 4.42 -23.50
C PHE A 9 3.91 2.97 -23.04
N ILE A 10 3.46 2.14 -24.00
CA ILE A 10 3.76 0.70 -23.99
C ILE A 10 5.07 0.49 -24.77
N GLY A 11 6.22 0.74 -24.13
CA GLY A 11 7.55 0.50 -24.72
C GLY A 11 8.40 -0.50 -23.94
N LEU A 12 7.89 -1.10 -22.87
CA LEU A 12 8.75 -1.78 -21.88
C LEU A 12 9.14 -3.22 -22.21
N ALA A 13 8.67 -3.82 -23.31
CA ALA A 13 8.90 -5.24 -23.59
C ALA A 13 9.74 -5.47 -24.86
N LEU A 14 10.99 -4.99 -24.94
CA LEU A 14 12.02 -5.61 -25.83
C LEU A 14 13.48 -5.11 -25.70
N PHE A 15 13.96 -4.58 -24.57
CA PHE A 15 15.38 -4.22 -24.42
C PHE A 15 16.32 -5.38 -24.00
N PHE A 16 16.34 -6.47 -24.77
CA PHE A 16 17.59 -7.26 -24.94
C PHE A 16 17.74 -7.60 -26.42
N LEU A 17 18.18 -6.61 -27.18
CA LEU A 17 19.05 -6.84 -28.33
C LEU A 17 20.19 -5.82 -28.18
N PRO A 18 21.43 -6.17 -28.59
CA PRO A 18 22.56 -5.29 -28.42
C PRO A 18 22.24 -3.94 -29.05
N ALA A 19 22.69 -2.87 -28.39
CA ALA A 19 22.71 -1.51 -28.90
C ALA A 19 22.77 -1.48 -30.43
N VAL A 20 21.84 -0.74 -31.03
CA VAL A 20 21.48 -0.68 -32.47
C VAL A 20 20.42 -1.72 -32.89
N ALA A 21 19.15 -1.49 -32.52
CA ALA A 21 18.01 -2.18 -33.12
C ALA A 21 16.88 -1.17 -33.45
N PHE A 22 16.92 -0.70 -34.70
CA PHE A 22 15.86 -0.07 -35.51
C PHE A 22 14.98 1.00 -34.83
N ALA A 23 15.31 2.28 -35.07
CA ALA A 23 14.27 3.30 -35.21
C ALA A 23 13.15 2.73 -36.09
N GLU A 24 11.89 2.84 -35.66
CA GLU A 24 10.76 2.62 -36.55
C GLU A 24 10.80 3.73 -37.61
N THR A 25 11.56 3.51 -38.68
CA THR A 25 11.67 4.47 -39.76
C THR A 25 10.42 4.35 -40.62
N GLY A 26 9.40 5.14 -40.31
CA GLY A 26 8.45 5.59 -41.32
C GLY A 26 9.18 6.42 -42.40
N GLU A 27 8.56 6.62 -43.56
CA GLU A 27 9.06 7.61 -44.52
C GLU A 27 8.74 9.01 -43.98
N PHE A 28 9.72 9.94 -44.02
CA PHE A 28 9.48 11.36 -43.75
C PHE A 28 8.23 11.85 -44.49
N LYS A 29 7.41 12.67 -43.82
CA LYS A 29 6.07 13.00 -44.30
C LYS A 29 6.11 13.93 -45.52
N GLU A 30 5.00 13.99 -46.27
CA GLU A 30 4.93 14.72 -47.56
C GLU A 30 5.09 16.25 -47.40
N TYR A 31 4.70 16.79 -46.24
CA TYR A 31 4.70 18.22 -45.93
C TYR A 31 5.56 18.51 -44.69
N ALA A 32 6.14 19.70 -44.64
CA ALA A 32 6.93 20.17 -43.51
C ALA A 32 6.73 21.68 -43.26
N PHE A 33 6.60 22.05 -42.00
CA PHE A 33 6.63 23.41 -41.49
C PHE A 33 7.91 23.61 -40.66
N TYR A 34 8.50 24.81 -40.72
CA TYR A 34 9.79 25.09 -40.08
C TYR A 34 9.66 26.28 -39.14
N THR A 35 10.16 26.12 -37.93
CA THR A 35 10.29 27.17 -36.93
C THR A 35 11.77 27.59 -36.81
N GLU A 36 12.21 28.15 -35.68
CA GLU A 36 13.62 28.49 -35.47
C GLU A 36 14.46 27.23 -35.23
N HIS A 37 13.96 26.32 -34.39
CA HIS A 37 14.67 25.12 -33.93
C HIS A 37 14.03 23.81 -34.41
N PHE A 38 12.76 23.81 -34.85
CA PHE A 38 12.02 22.59 -35.17
C PHE A 38 11.58 22.50 -36.64
N GLN A 39 11.37 21.25 -37.08
CA GLN A 39 10.76 20.90 -38.36
C GLN A 39 9.55 20.00 -38.09
N ILE A 40 8.34 20.54 -38.27
CA ILE A 40 7.09 19.81 -38.05
C ILE A 40 6.68 19.12 -39.34
N GLU A 41 6.72 17.79 -39.36
CA GLU A 41 6.38 16.94 -40.49
C GLU A 41 4.98 16.36 -40.36
N TYR A 42 4.21 16.43 -41.46
CA TYR A 42 2.82 15.98 -41.47
C TYR A 42 2.39 15.51 -42.84
N ASP A 43 1.34 14.69 -42.85
CA ASP A 43 0.85 14.01 -44.03
C ASP A 43 -0.31 14.78 -44.69
N LYS A 44 -0.97 14.15 -45.67
CA LYS A 44 -2.12 14.74 -46.34
C LYS A 44 -3.39 14.78 -45.49
N ILE A 45 -3.57 13.85 -44.57
CA ILE A 45 -4.71 13.81 -43.64
C ILE A 45 -4.65 15.04 -42.74
N VAL A 46 -3.48 15.39 -42.23
CA VAL A 46 -3.27 16.63 -41.45
C VAL A 46 -3.39 17.86 -42.35
N GLN A 47 -2.81 17.85 -43.56
CA GLN A 47 -2.81 19.01 -44.47
C GLN A 47 -4.22 19.54 -44.83
N VAL A 48 -5.27 18.71 -44.70
CA VAL A 48 -6.67 19.10 -44.99
C VAL A 48 -7.46 19.54 -43.75
N GLN A 49 -6.82 19.65 -42.60
CA GLN A 49 -7.41 20.18 -41.37
C GLN A 49 -7.68 21.69 -41.46
N VAL A 50 -8.18 22.28 -40.37
CA VAL A 50 -8.54 23.70 -40.32
C VAL A 50 -7.29 24.55 -40.48
N ASP A 51 -7.36 25.51 -41.40
CA ASP A 51 -6.38 26.56 -41.66
C ASP A 51 -7.19 27.87 -41.64
N SER A 52 -7.20 28.52 -40.48
CA SER A 52 -8.06 29.65 -40.16
C SER A 52 -7.62 30.93 -40.84
N ASP A 53 -6.32 31.09 -41.10
CA ASP A 53 -5.75 32.29 -41.71
C ASP A 53 -5.54 32.16 -43.23
N SER A 54 -5.71 30.93 -43.76
CA SER A 54 -5.62 30.53 -45.16
C SER A 54 -4.23 30.68 -45.78
N ASP A 55 -3.18 30.49 -44.98
CA ASP A 55 -1.80 30.54 -45.45
C ASP A 55 -1.30 29.23 -46.09
N GLY A 56 -2.05 28.15 -45.90
CA GLY A 56 -1.77 26.81 -46.42
C GLY A 56 -1.17 25.84 -45.40
N ILE A 57 -1.01 26.23 -44.15
CA ILE A 57 -0.56 25.40 -43.03
C ILE A 57 -1.75 25.22 -42.07
N PRO A 58 -2.03 24.00 -41.60
CA PRO A 58 -3.09 23.79 -40.62
C PRO A 58 -2.80 24.45 -39.27
N ASP A 59 -3.82 24.99 -38.60
CA ASP A 59 -3.71 25.64 -37.28
C ASP A 59 -2.97 24.73 -36.27
N THR A 60 -3.28 23.42 -36.26
CA THR A 60 -2.62 22.43 -35.38
C THR A 60 -1.11 22.30 -35.62
N VAL A 61 -0.65 22.45 -36.86
CA VAL A 61 0.79 22.40 -37.19
C VAL A 61 1.49 23.68 -36.71
N GLU A 62 0.83 24.83 -36.86
CA GLU A 62 1.34 26.10 -36.33
C GLU A 62 1.39 26.09 -34.80
N ASP A 63 0.31 25.62 -34.16
CA ASP A 63 0.21 25.52 -32.70
C ASP A 63 1.33 24.65 -32.12
N VAL A 64 1.59 23.46 -32.67
CA VAL A 64 2.73 22.63 -32.22
C VAL A 64 4.08 23.30 -32.46
N GLY A 65 4.22 24.05 -33.56
CA GLY A 65 5.42 24.86 -33.77
C GLY A 65 5.61 25.93 -32.70
N VAL A 66 4.53 26.54 -32.19
CA VAL A 66 4.59 27.46 -31.05
C VAL A 66 4.96 26.70 -29.77
N TYR A 67 4.34 25.56 -29.52
CA TYR A 67 4.59 24.79 -28.30
C TYR A 67 6.04 24.31 -28.20
N ALA A 68 6.60 23.83 -29.31
CA ALA A 68 7.98 23.36 -29.35
C ALA A 68 8.99 24.49 -29.09
N GLU A 69 8.75 25.68 -29.66
CA GLU A 69 9.62 26.85 -29.40
C GLU A 69 9.49 27.36 -27.96
N GLU A 70 8.32 27.25 -27.34
CA GLU A 70 8.16 27.58 -25.92
C GLU A 70 8.89 26.59 -25.01
N SER A 71 8.87 25.29 -25.34
CA SER A 71 9.72 24.28 -24.69
C SER A 71 11.21 24.59 -24.86
N TRP A 72 11.64 25.00 -26.07
CA TRP A 72 13.02 25.44 -26.28
C TRP A 72 13.40 26.65 -25.43
N ASP A 73 12.58 27.70 -25.44
CA ASP A 73 12.84 28.93 -24.67
C ASP A 73 12.97 28.61 -23.18
N ARG A 74 12.12 27.73 -22.64
CA ARG A 74 12.12 27.36 -21.22
C ARG A 74 13.26 26.41 -20.87
N GLU A 75 13.40 25.30 -21.58
CA GLU A 75 14.33 24.24 -21.19
C GLU A 75 15.78 24.53 -21.63
N ILE A 76 16.00 25.26 -22.73
CA ILE A 76 17.36 25.61 -23.19
C ILE A 76 17.74 27.01 -22.73
N ASP A 77 16.94 28.03 -23.07
CA ASP A 77 17.36 29.42 -22.87
C ASP A 77 17.23 29.88 -21.41
N ASP A 78 16.18 29.43 -20.69
CA ASP A 78 15.96 29.78 -19.28
C ASP A 78 16.73 28.86 -18.31
N LEU A 79 16.64 27.52 -18.43
CA LEU A 79 17.38 26.57 -17.56
C LEU A 79 18.87 26.46 -17.88
N GLY A 80 19.26 26.64 -19.15
CA GLY A 80 20.65 26.59 -19.57
C GLY A 80 21.18 25.19 -19.95
N PHE A 81 20.32 24.20 -20.21
CA PHE A 81 20.74 22.94 -20.80
C PHE A 81 21.49 23.16 -22.12
N ASP A 82 22.46 22.29 -22.42
CA ASP A 82 23.13 22.30 -23.72
C ASP A 82 22.13 21.95 -24.84
N PRO A 83 22.12 22.70 -25.95
CA PRO A 83 21.16 22.48 -27.02
C PRO A 83 21.41 21.14 -27.72
N PRO A 84 20.36 20.35 -28.00
CA PRO A 84 20.52 18.99 -28.51
C PRO A 84 21.04 18.91 -29.95
N ILE A 85 21.09 20.03 -30.70
CA ILE A 85 21.61 20.09 -32.07
C ILE A 85 22.55 21.28 -32.26
N GLU A 86 23.84 21.04 -32.58
CA GLU A 86 24.79 22.10 -32.95
C GLU A 86 24.52 22.73 -34.34
N SER A 87 23.81 22.03 -35.25
CA SER A 87 23.32 22.56 -36.52
C SER A 87 22.20 21.71 -37.15
N GLY A 88 21.00 22.27 -37.37
CA GLY A 88 19.87 21.54 -37.97
C GLY A 88 18.52 21.97 -37.42
N TYR A 89 17.50 21.14 -37.60
CA TYR A 89 16.18 21.26 -36.97
C TYR A 89 15.88 19.94 -36.25
N ILE A 90 15.19 19.99 -35.11
CA ILE A 90 14.64 18.79 -34.47
C ILE A 90 13.34 18.43 -35.18
N PRO A 91 13.23 17.23 -35.78
CA PRO A 91 11.99 16.83 -36.44
C PRO A 91 10.91 16.51 -35.40
N ILE A 92 9.71 17.05 -35.60
CA ILE A 92 8.47 16.66 -34.90
C ILE A 92 7.55 16.03 -35.92
N ILE A 93 7.21 14.77 -35.75
CA ILE A 93 6.47 13.97 -36.72
C ILE A 93 5.05 13.76 -36.20
N PHE A 94 4.06 14.29 -36.92
CA PHE A 94 2.67 13.94 -36.67
C PHE A 94 2.40 12.53 -37.18
N ASP A 95 2.18 11.62 -36.25
CA ASP A 95 1.87 10.24 -36.57
C ASP A 95 0.37 9.97 -36.46
N ASP A 96 -0.26 9.85 -37.62
CA ASP A 96 -1.69 9.68 -37.79
C ASP A 96 -2.08 8.26 -38.25
N GLU A 97 -1.08 7.44 -38.60
CA GLU A 97 -1.24 6.07 -39.09
C GLU A 97 -0.45 5.02 -38.25
N TYR A 98 0.06 5.39 -37.07
CA TYR A 98 0.85 4.51 -36.18
C TYR A 98 2.10 3.94 -36.90
N GLU A 99 2.80 4.81 -37.65
CA GLU A 99 4.05 4.48 -38.34
C GLU A 99 5.29 4.65 -37.45
N TYR A 100 5.17 5.47 -36.41
CA TYR A 100 6.22 5.86 -35.47
C TYR A 100 5.81 5.64 -34.01
N LEU A 101 4.50 5.70 -33.73
CA LEU A 101 3.90 5.45 -32.43
C LEU A 101 3.26 4.06 -32.40
N TYR A 102 3.44 3.37 -31.28
CA TYR A 102 2.65 2.18 -30.98
C TYR A 102 1.17 2.55 -30.78
N GLU A 103 0.28 1.59 -31.04
CA GLU A 103 -1.15 1.77 -30.78
C GLU A 103 -1.37 2.03 -29.29
N GLY A 104 -1.83 3.24 -28.95
CA GLY A 104 -2.07 3.67 -27.57
C GLY A 104 -1.14 4.79 -27.11
N SER A 105 0.08 4.88 -27.66
CA SER A 105 1.05 5.93 -27.31
C SER A 105 0.64 7.29 -27.86
N ILE A 106 0.98 8.36 -27.12
CA ILE A 106 0.68 9.74 -27.51
C ILE A 106 1.91 10.54 -27.96
N GLY A 107 3.10 10.12 -27.53
CA GLY A 107 4.40 10.72 -27.84
C GLY A 107 5.51 9.68 -27.87
N THR A 108 6.62 9.99 -28.55
CA THR A 108 7.92 9.31 -28.37
C THR A 108 9.08 10.16 -28.89
N THR A 109 10.21 10.05 -28.23
CA THR A 109 11.50 10.52 -28.71
C THR A 109 12.45 9.39 -29.06
N TRP A 110 13.15 9.55 -30.18
CA TRP A 110 14.19 8.62 -30.63
C TRP A 110 15.40 9.34 -31.19
N SER A 111 16.60 8.82 -30.87
CA SER A 111 17.85 9.28 -31.47
C SER A 111 18.21 8.52 -32.75
N LEU A 112 18.52 9.24 -33.82
CA LEU A 112 19.01 8.70 -35.08
C LEU A 112 20.48 8.26 -34.96
N PRO A 113 21.01 7.44 -35.90
CA PRO A 113 22.41 7.02 -35.89
C PRO A 113 23.43 8.17 -36.00
N ASP A 114 23.01 9.36 -36.40
CA ASP A 114 23.83 10.58 -36.41
C ASP A 114 23.65 11.45 -35.16
N LEU A 115 22.99 10.91 -34.13
CA LEU A 115 22.65 11.52 -32.84
C LEU A 115 21.58 12.62 -32.91
N THR A 116 20.99 12.86 -34.08
CA THR A 116 19.83 13.75 -34.18
C THR A 116 18.61 13.07 -33.56
N SER A 117 18.00 13.66 -32.54
CA SER A 117 16.72 13.17 -32.00
C SER A 117 15.54 13.67 -32.84
N TYR A 118 14.47 12.87 -32.90
CA TYR A 118 13.17 13.30 -33.39
C TYR A 118 12.09 12.99 -32.37
N ILE A 119 11.03 13.78 -32.41
CA ILE A 119 9.80 13.61 -31.64
C ILE A 119 8.73 13.08 -32.59
N ALA A 120 7.93 12.10 -32.20
CA ALA A 120 6.69 11.73 -32.88
C ALA A 120 5.50 11.84 -31.92
N VAL A 121 4.37 12.37 -32.39
CA VAL A 121 3.19 12.65 -31.55
C VAL A 121 1.88 12.28 -32.23
N ASP A 122 0.89 11.84 -31.43
CA ASP A 122 -0.48 11.61 -31.89
C ASP A 122 -1.08 12.97 -32.26
N VAL A 123 -1.43 13.16 -33.53
CA VAL A 123 -1.97 14.44 -34.01
C VAL A 123 -3.37 14.76 -33.44
N TRP A 124 -4.02 13.79 -32.79
CA TRP A 124 -5.40 13.90 -32.30
C TRP A 124 -5.51 14.22 -30.81
N LEU A 125 -4.44 14.71 -30.17
CA LEU A 125 -4.44 15.12 -28.77
C LEU A 125 -5.20 16.44 -28.57
N THR A 126 -5.63 16.67 -27.33
CA THR A 126 -6.12 17.99 -26.89
C THR A 126 -4.96 18.97 -26.77
N SER A 127 -5.25 20.27 -26.75
CA SER A 127 -4.20 21.30 -26.64
C SER A 127 -3.27 21.10 -25.45
N ASP A 128 -3.82 20.84 -24.26
CA ASP A 128 -3.04 20.74 -23.02
C ASP A 128 -2.15 19.48 -23.04
N LEU A 129 -2.74 18.33 -23.40
CA LEU A 129 -1.98 17.09 -23.58
C LEU A 129 -0.90 17.19 -24.67
N MET A 130 -1.16 17.90 -25.78
CA MET A 130 -0.15 18.13 -26.82
C MET A 130 1.00 18.99 -26.31
N LYS A 131 0.72 20.06 -25.54
CA LYS A 131 1.75 20.89 -24.93
C LYS A 131 2.66 20.08 -24.01
N SER A 132 2.07 19.34 -23.07
CA SER A 132 2.82 18.50 -22.12
C SER A 132 3.62 17.43 -22.86
N THR A 133 3.03 16.73 -23.84
CA THR A 133 3.76 15.75 -24.66
C THR A 133 4.94 16.39 -25.40
N ILE A 134 4.80 17.61 -25.95
CA ILE A 134 5.92 18.27 -26.63
C ILE A 134 7.04 18.65 -25.67
N ALA A 135 6.74 19.16 -24.47
CA ALA A 135 7.74 19.46 -23.45
C ALA A 135 8.45 18.18 -22.97
N HIS A 136 7.67 17.16 -22.60
CA HIS A 136 8.17 15.85 -22.18
C HIS A 136 9.15 15.25 -23.19
N GLU A 137 8.74 15.18 -24.46
CA GLU A 137 9.55 14.56 -25.50
C GLU A 137 10.75 15.44 -25.89
N PHE A 138 10.66 16.76 -25.73
CA PHE A 138 11.80 17.64 -25.93
C PHE A 138 12.84 17.49 -24.81
N MET A 139 12.44 17.30 -23.56
CA MET A 139 13.37 16.97 -22.46
C MET A 139 14.16 15.69 -22.77
N HIS A 140 13.51 14.66 -23.33
CA HIS A 140 14.24 13.48 -23.81
C HIS A 140 15.21 13.79 -24.94
N CYS A 141 14.88 14.72 -25.86
CA CYS A 141 15.82 15.16 -26.89
C CYS A 141 17.09 15.76 -26.27
N ILE A 142 16.95 16.54 -25.19
CA ILE A 142 18.06 17.09 -24.40
C ILE A 142 18.87 15.96 -23.78
N GLN A 143 18.24 15.05 -23.02
CA GLN A 143 18.91 13.93 -22.34
C GLN A 143 19.69 13.04 -23.33
N PHE A 144 19.10 12.70 -24.48
CA PHE A 144 19.77 11.93 -25.53
C PHE A 144 20.99 12.64 -26.13
N SER A 145 21.00 13.98 -26.11
CA SER A 145 22.13 14.76 -26.64
C SER A 145 23.34 14.73 -25.72
N TYR A 146 23.11 14.66 -24.40
CA TYR A 146 24.16 14.50 -23.41
C TYR A 146 24.75 13.08 -23.42
N ASP A 147 23.89 12.05 -23.41
CA ASP A 147 24.32 10.66 -23.51
C ASP A 147 23.28 9.80 -24.23
N PRO A 148 23.52 9.35 -25.46
CA PRO A 148 22.56 8.51 -26.19
C PRO A 148 22.36 7.11 -25.57
N TYR A 149 23.09 6.77 -24.50
CA TYR A 149 23.03 5.49 -23.81
C TYR A 149 22.52 5.60 -22.36
N PHE A 150 21.95 6.74 -21.92
CA PHE A 150 21.47 6.90 -20.54
C PHE A 150 20.40 5.86 -20.13
N LEU A 151 19.71 5.25 -21.10
CA LEU A 151 18.69 4.20 -20.93
C LEU A 151 19.24 2.81 -20.57
N GLU A 152 20.50 2.70 -20.17
CA GLU A 152 21.13 1.41 -19.86
C GLU A 152 20.72 0.81 -18.50
N THR A 153 20.15 1.60 -17.60
CA THR A 153 19.53 1.12 -16.34
C THR A 153 18.11 1.62 -16.19
N TYR A 154 17.27 0.82 -15.54
CA TYR A 154 15.90 1.24 -15.26
C TYR A 154 15.84 2.47 -14.33
N GLN A 155 16.78 2.62 -13.39
CA GLN A 155 16.85 3.81 -12.54
C GLN A 155 17.11 5.08 -13.35
N SER A 156 17.98 4.99 -14.36
CA SER A 156 18.27 6.13 -15.24
C SER A 156 17.09 6.44 -16.16
N LEU A 157 16.41 5.41 -16.68
CA LEU A 157 15.18 5.57 -17.45
C LEU A 157 14.08 6.21 -16.60
N ASN A 158 13.77 5.66 -15.43
CA ASN A 158 12.71 6.17 -14.56
C ASN A 158 13.01 7.60 -14.08
N PHE A 159 14.27 7.93 -13.80
CA PHE A 159 14.66 9.30 -13.48
C PHE A 159 14.53 10.25 -14.69
N ALA A 160 14.78 9.76 -15.90
CA ALA A 160 14.56 10.51 -17.14
C ALA A 160 13.08 10.77 -17.40
N GLU A 161 12.21 9.78 -17.22
CA GLU A 161 10.75 9.94 -17.30
C GLU A 161 10.28 10.92 -16.21
N ALA A 162 10.73 10.77 -14.96
CA ALA A 162 10.38 11.67 -13.86
C ALA A 162 10.76 13.13 -14.14
N THR A 163 11.96 13.38 -14.67
CA THR A 163 12.40 14.74 -15.03
C THR A 163 11.75 15.26 -16.31
N ALA A 164 11.33 14.39 -17.23
CA ALA A 164 10.50 14.76 -18.38
C ALA A 164 9.09 15.17 -17.96
N VAL A 165 8.48 14.46 -16.99
CA VAL A 165 7.20 14.86 -16.38
C VAL A 165 7.33 16.18 -15.64
N TRP A 166 8.41 16.40 -14.90
CA TRP A 166 8.68 17.71 -14.30
C TRP A 166 8.78 18.82 -15.36
N ALA A 167 9.39 18.54 -16.51
CA ALA A 167 9.47 19.51 -17.61
C ALA A 167 8.08 19.90 -18.14
N GLU A 168 7.11 18.97 -18.13
CA GLU A 168 5.72 19.28 -18.49
C GLU A 168 5.15 20.41 -17.63
N GLU A 169 5.32 20.32 -16.31
CA GLU A 169 4.84 21.29 -15.34
C GLU A 169 5.69 22.57 -15.37
N TYR A 170 7.01 22.46 -15.51
CA TYR A 170 7.90 23.63 -15.60
C TYR A 170 7.59 24.52 -16.81
N VAL A 171 7.38 23.90 -17.98
CA VAL A 171 7.11 24.62 -19.24
C VAL A 171 5.65 25.07 -19.28
N TYR A 172 4.71 24.17 -18.96
CA TYR A 172 3.26 24.34 -19.09
C TYR A 172 2.51 24.06 -17.79
N ASP A 173 2.85 24.82 -16.76
CA ASP A 173 2.21 24.85 -15.43
C ASP A 173 0.68 24.84 -15.48
N GLU A 174 0.02 25.40 -16.51
CA GLU A 174 -1.45 25.37 -16.60
C GLU A 174 -2.09 24.04 -17.06
N ALA A 175 -1.28 23.03 -17.42
CA ALA A 175 -1.76 21.77 -17.98
C ALA A 175 -2.09 20.71 -16.91
N ASP A 176 -1.45 20.79 -15.73
CA ASP A 176 -1.62 19.94 -14.55
C ASP A 176 -1.67 18.43 -14.87
N ILE A 177 -0.85 17.95 -15.81
CA ILE A 177 -0.91 16.54 -16.25
C ILE A 177 -0.32 15.62 -15.18
N ILE A 178 0.64 16.12 -14.38
CA ILE A 178 1.22 15.41 -13.23
C ILE A 178 0.15 14.79 -12.31
N LEU A 179 -0.97 15.50 -12.09
CA LEU A 179 -2.07 15.06 -11.21
C LEU A 179 -2.68 13.72 -11.64
N THR A 180 -2.51 13.34 -12.91
CA THR A 180 -3.00 12.05 -13.42
C THR A 180 -2.14 10.86 -13.00
N TYR A 181 -0.87 11.10 -12.64
CA TYR A 181 0.09 10.07 -12.25
C TYR A 181 0.28 10.00 -10.73
N LEU A 182 0.13 11.13 -10.01
CA LEU A 182 0.44 11.20 -8.58
C LEU A 182 -0.24 10.13 -7.73
N GLN A 183 -1.45 9.70 -8.09
CA GLN A 183 -2.13 8.62 -7.37
C GLN A 183 -1.27 7.35 -7.22
N ASP A 184 -0.43 7.04 -8.20
CA ASP A 184 0.47 5.88 -8.13
C ASP A 184 1.62 6.11 -7.14
N TYR A 185 2.21 7.31 -7.09
CA TYR A 185 3.22 7.60 -6.07
C TYR A 185 2.64 7.52 -4.65
N PHE A 186 1.51 8.20 -4.41
CA PHE A 186 0.85 8.23 -3.10
C PHE A 186 0.22 6.88 -2.68
N ALA A 187 0.01 5.96 -3.63
CA ALA A 187 -0.41 4.58 -3.35
C ALA A 187 0.76 3.63 -3.02
N TYR A 188 1.97 3.93 -3.52
CA TYR A 188 3.18 3.11 -3.32
C TYR A 188 4.34 3.93 -2.75
N PRO A 189 4.15 4.70 -1.66
CA PRO A 189 5.20 5.55 -1.13
C PRO A 189 6.35 4.75 -0.48
N ASP A 190 6.16 3.44 -0.29
CA ASP A 190 7.16 2.48 0.16
C ASP A 190 8.20 2.13 -0.92
N TYR A 191 7.91 2.43 -2.19
CA TYR A 191 8.87 2.32 -3.28
C TYR A 191 9.88 3.48 -3.25
N SER A 192 11.10 3.20 -3.71
CA SER A 192 12.17 4.19 -3.70
C SER A 192 11.93 5.32 -4.71
N ILE A 193 12.34 6.54 -4.36
CA ILE A 193 12.52 7.61 -5.36
C ILE A 193 13.59 7.30 -6.42
N PHE A 194 14.43 6.29 -6.18
CA PHE A 194 15.41 5.74 -7.11
C PHE A 194 15.01 4.35 -7.62
N ALA A 195 13.71 4.02 -7.57
CA ALA A 195 13.22 2.71 -7.99
C ALA A 195 13.62 2.43 -9.45
N GLY A 196 14.22 1.26 -9.68
CA GLY A 196 14.36 0.69 -11.02
C GLY A 196 13.15 -0.14 -11.41
N ILE A 197 12.30 -0.52 -10.45
CA ILE A 197 11.13 -1.34 -10.70
C ILE A 197 9.90 -0.60 -10.19
N ALA A 198 8.97 -0.32 -11.10
CA ALA A 198 7.65 0.20 -10.76
C ALA A 198 6.70 -0.94 -10.32
N PRO A 199 5.69 -0.64 -9.48
CA PRO A 199 4.53 -1.51 -9.32
C PRO A 199 3.91 -1.86 -10.68
N ASN A 200 3.48 -3.11 -10.86
CA ASN A 200 2.96 -3.53 -12.17
C ASN A 200 1.59 -2.91 -12.45
N GLY A 201 1.35 -2.47 -13.68
CA GLY A 201 0.07 -1.88 -14.10
C GLY A 201 -0.15 -0.44 -13.63
N THR A 202 0.90 0.22 -13.13
CA THR A 202 0.89 1.64 -12.76
C THR A 202 1.75 2.44 -13.73
N LEU A 203 1.69 3.77 -13.61
CA LEU A 203 2.56 4.74 -14.27
C LEU A 203 3.50 5.36 -13.22
N PHE A 204 4.04 4.53 -12.33
CA PHE A 204 4.82 5.00 -11.18
C PHE A 204 6.09 5.75 -11.60
N GLU A 205 6.72 5.36 -12.70
CA GLU A 205 7.85 6.08 -13.31
C GLU A 205 7.51 7.53 -13.69
N TYR A 206 6.27 7.80 -14.10
CA TYR A 206 5.77 9.16 -14.33
C TYR A 206 5.43 9.85 -13.01
N ALA A 207 4.85 9.12 -12.06
CA ALA A 207 4.53 9.61 -10.72
C ALA A 207 5.76 10.00 -9.90
N LEU A 208 6.92 9.40 -10.18
CA LEU A 208 8.23 9.80 -9.63
C LEU A 208 8.60 11.24 -9.99
N GLY A 209 7.94 11.89 -10.96
CA GLY A 209 8.09 13.31 -11.26
C GLY A 209 7.84 14.23 -10.06
N ILE A 210 7.13 13.76 -9.03
CA ILE A 210 6.99 14.47 -7.76
C ILE A 210 8.34 14.74 -7.06
N TRP A 211 9.34 13.87 -7.24
CA TRP A 211 10.66 14.05 -6.62
C TRP A 211 11.45 15.21 -7.25
N PRO A 212 11.61 15.31 -8.58
CA PRO A 212 12.13 16.51 -9.22
C PRO A 212 11.36 17.79 -8.88
N ILE A 213 10.00 17.75 -8.85
CA ILE A 213 9.16 18.90 -8.42
C ILE A 213 9.56 19.34 -7.01
N PHE A 214 9.61 18.40 -6.07
CA PHE A 214 10.06 18.66 -4.71
C PHE A 214 11.44 19.31 -4.67
N LEU A 215 12.44 18.78 -5.39
CA LEU A 215 13.79 19.35 -5.37
C LEU A 215 13.81 20.80 -5.86
N THR A 216 13.10 21.11 -6.95
CA THR A 216 13.06 22.47 -7.49
C THR A 216 12.33 23.46 -6.57
N GLU A 217 11.24 23.02 -5.93
CA GLU A 217 10.52 23.85 -4.94
C GLU A 217 11.31 24.03 -3.64
N TYR A 218 11.90 22.94 -3.12
CA TYR A 218 12.67 22.93 -1.88
C TYR A 218 13.87 23.87 -1.95
N TYR A 219 14.60 23.87 -3.07
CA TYR A 219 15.74 24.75 -3.28
C TYR A 219 15.36 26.13 -3.83
N GLU A 220 14.10 26.35 -4.22
CA GLU A 220 13.64 27.51 -5.00
C GLU A 220 14.54 27.76 -6.24
N ASP A 221 15.01 26.68 -6.87
CA ASP A 221 16.00 26.71 -7.94
C ASP A 221 15.81 25.56 -8.94
N ASP A 222 15.34 25.87 -10.13
CA ASP A 222 15.13 24.89 -11.21
C ASP A 222 16.46 24.38 -11.80
N GLU A 223 17.56 25.13 -11.67
CA GLU A 223 18.89 24.74 -12.18
C GLU A 223 19.43 23.49 -11.46
N VAL A 224 18.87 23.11 -10.31
CA VAL A 224 19.27 21.88 -9.57
C VAL A 224 19.17 20.62 -10.44
N LEU A 225 18.18 20.52 -11.33
CA LEU A 225 18.04 19.37 -12.21
C LEU A 225 19.06 19.38 -13.34
N VAL A 226 19.44 20.56 -13.82
CA VAL A 226 20.54 20.72 -14.79
C VAL A 226 21.84 20.23 -14.16
N ASP A 227 22.15 20.69 -12.95
CA ASP A 227 23.34 20.30 -12.19
C ASP A 227 23.38 18.77 -11.95
N ILE A 228 22.25 18.15 -11.60
CA ILE A 228 22.15 16.69 -11.41
C ILE A 228 22.46 15.95 -12.71
N TRP A 229 21.86 16.39 -13.82
CA TRP A 229 22.08 15.77 -15.12
C TRP A 229 23.52 15.96 -15.60
N GLU A 230 24.09 17.17 -15.52
CA GLU A 230 25.49 17.41 -15.87
C GLU A 230 26.43 16.53 -15.04
N THR A 231 26.20 16.43 -13.72
CA THR A 231 26.96 15.53 -12.84
C THR A 231 26.80 14.06 -13.24
N TYR A 232 25.58 13.64 -13.58
CA TYR A 232 25.29 12.29 -14.09
C TYR A 232 26.07 11.99 -15.37
N PHE A 233 26.17 12.96 -16.30
CA PHE A 233 26.88 12.79 -17.57
C PHE A 233 28.41 12.94 -17.46
N GLU A 234 28.91 13.70 -16.48
CA GLU A 234 30.34 13.86 -16.21
C GLU A 234 30.97 12.70 -15.42
N SER A 235 30.15 11.85 -14.79
CA SER A 235 30.62 10.69 -14.03
C SER A 235 31.58 9.82 -14.87
N GLU A 236 32.72 9.40 -14.27
CA GLU A 236 33.86 8.78 -15.01
C GLU A 236 33.53 7.41 -15.69
N ASP A 237 32.29 6.93 -15.59
CA ASP A 237 31.79 5.74 -16.26
C ASP A 237 31.31 6.07 -17.69
N VAL A 238 32.24 5.96 -18.66
CA VAL A 238 31.90 6.10 -20.09
C VAL A 238 31.17 4.84 -20.58
N GLY A 239 29.85 4.93 -20.75
CA GLY A 239 28.90 3.84 -21.09
C GLY A 239 28.53 2.98 -19.88
N ALA A 240 27.67 1.96 -20.03
CA ALA A 240 27.40 0.95 -19.00
C ALA A 240 27.00 1.51 -17.63
N LYS A 241 26.24 2.62 -17.52
CA LYS A 241 26.03 3.30 -16.22
C LYS A 241 25.44 2.34 -15.18
N GLY A 242 25.82 2.54 -13.91
CA GLY A 242 25.44 1.65 -12.82
C GLY A 242 24.13 2.05 -12.15
N VAL A 243 23.53 1.13 -11.40
CA VAL A 243 22.30 1.38 -10.61
C VAL A 243 22.44 2.55 -9.61
N LEU A 244 23.66 2.84 -9.17
CA LEU A 244 23.94 3.94 -8.23
C LEU A 244 24.22 5.28 -8.93
N THR A 245 24.27 5.37 -10.26
CA THR A 245 24.72 6.62 -10.91
C THR A 245 23.77 7.78 -10.64
N VAL A 246 22.45 7.58 -10.79
CA VAL A 246 21.45 8.61 -10.46
C VAL A 246 21.56 9.03 -9.00
N TYR A 247 21.57 8.06 -8.09
CA TYR A 247 21.73 8.30 -6.65
C TYR A 247 22.98 9.13 -6.34
N ASN A 248 24.14 8.76 -6.90
CA ASN A 248 25.40 9.46 -6.66
C ASN A 248 25.34 10.89 -7.18
N SER A 249 24.74 11.12 -8.34
CA SER A 249 24.59 12.46 -8.92
C SER A 249 23.68 13.34 -8.07
N VAL A 250 22.52 12.82 -7.65
CA VAL A 250 21.61 13.53 -6.74
C VAL A 250 22.30 13.81 -5.40
N SER A 251 22.94 12.80 -4.82
CA SER A 251 23.66 12.95 -3.55
C SER A 251 24.80 13.96 -3.62
N GLU A 252 25.55 14.00 -4.73
CA GLU A 252 26.65 14.95 -4.93
C GLU A 252 26.13 16.39 -5.06
N ILE A 253 25.05 16.61 -5.81
CA ILE A 253 24.44 17.95 -5.94
C ILE A 253 23.84 18.41 -4.62
N VAL A 254 23.11 17.54 -3.91
CA VAL A 254 22.60 17.84 -2.57
C VAL A 254 23.73 18.23 -1.61
N GLU A 255 24.87 17.52 -1.64
CA GLU A 255 26.05 17.87 -0.84
C GLU A 255 26.66 19.22 -1.25
N ILE A 256 26.70 19.54 -2.55
CA ILE A 256 27.18 20.84 -3.07
C ILE A 256 26.28 21.99 -2.61
N LEU A 257 24.97 21.77 -2.56
CA LEU A 257 23.99 22.74 -2.07
C LEU A 257 24.05 22.91 -0.54
N GLY A 258 24.68 21.96 0.16
CA GLY A 258 25.05 22.07 1.57
C GLY A 258 24.21 21.22 2.51
N ASP A 259 23.43 20.28 1.98
CA ASP A 259 22.58 19.36 2.73
C ASP A 259 23.07 17.91 2.61
N GLU A 260 22.38 16.99 3.29
CA GLU A 260 22.61 15.56 3.20
C GLU A 260 21.34 14.90 2.63
N LEU A 261 21.49 14.00 1.67
CA LEU A 261 20.36 13.38 0.96
C LEU A 261 19.33 12.70 1.89
N PRO A 262 19.72 11.98 2.97
CA PRO A 262 18.76 11.48 3.96
C PRO A 262 17.87 12.57 4.59
N GLU A 263 18.44 13.74 4.89
CA GLU A 263 17.73 14.86 5.51
C GLU A 263 16.78 15.53 4.51
N VAL A 264 17.24 15.73 3.27
CA VAL A 264 16.37 16.24 2.17
C VAL A 264 15.24 15.26 1.87
N TYR A 265 15.51 13.95 1.89
CA TYR A 265 14.47 12.94 1.73
C TYR A 265 13.49 12.93 2.91
N ARG A 266 13.93 13.18 4.14
CA ARG A 266 13.03 13.35 5.28
C ARG A 266 12.03 14.48 5.03
N GLU A 267 12.51 15.65 4.60
CA GLU A 267 11.66 16.79 4.25
C GLU A 267 10.65 16.42 3.16
N PHE A 268 11.08 15.71 2.12
CA PHE A 268 10.18 15.21 1.08
C PHE A 268 9.06 14.33 1.63
N THR A 269 9.35 13.45 2.59
CA THR A 269 8.30 12.62 3.19
C THR A 269 7.30 13.42 4.04
N ILE A 270 7.77 14.48 4.72
CA ILE A 270 6.89 15.40 5.46
C ILE A 270 6.01 16.18 4.48
N TRP A 271 6.59 16.67 3.38
CA TRP A 271 5.87 17.38 2.34
C TRP A 271 4.80 16.50 1.69
N ASN A 272 5.08 15.22 1.44
CA ASN A 272 4.06 14.32 0.90
C ASN A 272 2.92 14.05 1.89
N LEU A 273 3.20 14.00 3.19
CA LEU A 273 2.15 13.87 4.20
C LEU A 273 1.30 15.14 4.33
N ALA A 274 1.94 16.31 4.30
CA ALA A 274 1.34 17.63 4.50
C ALA A 274 1.26 18.44 3.19
N HIS A 275 0.93 17.76 2.10
CA HIS A 275 1.13 18.30 0.75
C HIS A 275 0.42 19.64 0.53
N ASP A 276 -0.79 19.79 1.05
CA ASP A 276 -1.60 21.01 0.98
C ASP A 276 -1.03 22.21 1.75
N GLU A 277 -0.08 21.99 2.67
CA GLU A 277 0.63 23.03 3.41
C GLU A 277 2.03 23.32 2.86
N THR A 278 2.61 22.41 2.07
CA THR A 278 4.03 22.46 1.67
C THR A 278 4.26 22.70 0.20
N TYR A 279 3.51 22.05 -0.70
CA TYR A 279 3.64 22.24 -2.15
C TYR A 279 2.79 23.41 -2.62
N GLN A 280 3.23 24.13 -3.65
CA GLN A 280 2.45 25.23 -4.23
C GLN A 280 1.05 24.79 -4.68
N GLU A 281 0.94 23.57 -5.24
CA GLU A 281 -0.30 23.00 -5.77
C GLU A 281 -0.85 21.84 -4.94
N GLY A 282 -0.34 21.68 -3.71
CA GLY A 282 -0.60 20.52 -2.90
C GLY A 282 -2.07 20.29 -2.57
N GLU A 283 -2.93 21.31 -2.55
CA GLU A 283 -4.38 21.13 -2.37
C GLU A 283 -5.02 20.16 -3.41
N ASN A 284 -4.36 19.93 -4.55
CA ASN A 284 -4.80 19.03 -5.61
C ASN A 284 -4.18 17.63 -5.53
N TYR A 285 -3.19 17.41 -4.66
CA TYR A 285 -2.46 16.15 -4.57
C TYR A 285 -3.28 15.12 -3.77
N PRO A 286 -3.14 13.81 -4.05
CA PRO A 286 -3.77 12.77 -3.24
C PRO A 286 -3.14 12.68 -1.86
N ASP A 287 -3.93 12.31 -0.86
CA ASP A 287 -3.40 11.97 0.47
C ASP A 287 -2.49 10.73 0.38
N VAL A 288 -1.42 10.71 1.18
CA VAL A 288 -0.54 9.54 1.25
C VAL A 288 -1.23 8.34 1.89
N SER A 289 -0.98 7.15 1.32
CA SER A 289 -1.53 5.90 1.85
C SER A 289 -0.87 5.54 3.18
N LEU A 290 -1.67 5.53 4.24
CA LEU A 290 -1.23 5.05 5.55
C LEU A 290 -1.19 3.53 5.56
N ILE A 291 -0.12 2.93 6.09
CA ILE A 291 -0.11 1.48 6.32
C ILE A 291 -1.07 1.09 7.45
N ARG A 292 -1.33 2.01 8.39
CA ARG A 292 -2.32 1.88 9.46
C ARG A 292 -2.57 3.20 10.20
N LEU A 293 -3.79 3.38 10.70
CA LEU A 293 -4.13 4.34 11.75
C LEU A 293 -4.52 3.55 13.01
N TRP A 294 -3.81 3.77 14.12
CA TRP A 294 -4.07 3.15 15.41
C TRP A 294 -4.85 4.09 16.31
N SER A 295 -5.84 3.57 17.04
CA SER A 295 -6.62 4.30 18.06
C SER A 295 -6.73 3.51 19.37
N SER A 296 -5.97 2.43 19.51
CA SER A 296 -5.91 1.59 20.70
C SER A 296 -4.46 1.29 21.05
N TYR A 297 -4.14 1.42 22.34
CA TYR A 297 -2.77 1.36 22.86
C TYR A 297 -2.68 0.45 24.09
N PRO A 298 -1.54 -0.23 24.31
CA PRO A 298 -0.33 -0.19 23.49
C PRO A 298 -0.46 -0.96 22.17
N VAL A 299 0.31 -0.54 21.17
CA VAL A 299 0.55 -1.28 19.92
C VAL A 299 1.82 -2.10 20.13
N GLU A 300 1.72 -3.42 20.08
CA GLU A 300 2.87 -4.30 20.35
C GLU A 300 3.25 -5.13 19.12
N ASN A 301 4.55 -5.09 18.79
CA ASN A 301 5.25 -5.95 17.84
C ASN A 301 4.54 -6.11 16.49
N LYS A 302 4.11 -5.01 15.90
CA LYS A 302 3.47 -4.98 14.60
C LYS A 302 4.52 -4.85 13.51
N MET A 303 4.18 -5.33 12.33
CA MET A 303 5.04 -5.29 11.16
C MET A 303 4.23 -4.70 10.01
N PRO A 304 4.80 -3.87 9.14
CA PRO A 304 4.16 -3.57 7.88
C PRO A 304 3.91 -4.86 7.10
N HIS A 305 2.97 -4.81 6.16
CA HIS A 305 2.79 -5.90 5.23
C HIS A 305 4.08 -6.13 4.42
N PRO A 306 4.49 -7.37 4.09
CA PRO A 306 5.73 -7.60 3.34
C PRO A 306 5.82 -6.86 2.00
N GLN A 307 4.70 -6.72 1.30
CA GLN A 307 4.61 -5.92 0.06
C GLN A 307 4.62 -4.40 0.28
N ALA A 308 4.60 -3.96 1.54
CA ALA A 308 4.69 -2.56 1.94
C ALA A 308 5.98 -2.28 2.71
N PHE A 309 6.96 -3.21 2.69
CA PHE A 309 8.26 -2.93 3.29
C PHE A 309 8.93 -1.80 2.52
N PRO A 310 9.31 -0.71 3.20
CA PRO A 310 9.86 0.44 2.52
C PRO A 310 11.24 0.08 1.96
N ALA A 311 11.47 0.37 0.68
CA ALA A 311 12.78 0.28 0.06
C ALA A 311 13.68 1.44 0.50
N LEU A 312 14.97 1.42 0.15
CA LEU A 312 15.85 2.56 0.45
C LEU A 312 15.28 3.82 -0.21
N TYR A 313 15.10 4.88 0.57
CA TYR A 313 14.41 6.10 0.12
C TYR A 313 12.98 5.84 -0.37
N GLY A 314 12.30 4.87 0.26
CA GLY A 314 10.85 4.72 0.32
C GLY A 314 10.39 4.85 1.79
N SER A 315 9.08 4.92 2.02
CA SER A 315 8.53 5.32 3.32
C SER A 315 7.23 4.61 3.69
N ASN A 316 7.07 4.32 4.97
CA ASN A 316 5.79 3.92 5.56
C ASN A 316 5.24 5.05 6.44
N TYR A 317 3.94 5.32 6.33
CA TYR A 317 3.22 6.31 7.12
C TYR A 317 2.27 5.61 8.09
N ILE A 318 2.47 5.81 9.39
CA ILE A 318 1.67 5.20 10.45
C ILE A 318 1.00 6.30 11.26
N GLY A 319 -0.32 6.30 11.32
CA GLY A 319 -1.07 7.24 12.17
C GLY A 319 -1.29 6.70 13.57
N PHE A 320 -1.21 7.57 14.56
CA PHE A 320 -1.57 7.32 15.95
C PHE A 320 -2.56 8.39 16.41
N ASP A 321 -3.84 8.02 16.54
CA ASP A 321 -4.87 8.87 17.11
C ASP A 321 -4.57 9.08 18.60
N THR A 322 -4.36 10.34 19.00
CA THR A 322 -4.02 10.74 20.37
C THR A 322 -5.22 11.34 21.11
N SER A 323 -6.36 11.50 20.45
CA SER A 323 -7.54 12.21 20.98
C SER A 323 -8.14 11.57 22.23
N SER A 324 -7.95 10.26 22.41
CA SER A 324 -8.43 9.50 23.57
C SER A 324 -7.37 9.28 24.66
N VAL A 325 -6.13 9.71 24.43
CA VAL A 325 -4.99 9.47 25.32
C VAL A 325 -4.89 10.58 26.39
N THR A 326 -4.45 10.23 27.59
CA THR A 326 -4.28 11.21 28.69
C THR A 326 -2.85 11.31 29.22
N GLU A 327 -2.02 10.35 28.88
CA GLU A 327 -0.58 10.32 29.09
C GLU A 327 0.13 11.25 28.08
N ASP A 328 1.21 11.90 28.51
CA ASP A 328 1.78 13.05 27.80
C ASP A 328 2.53 12.64 26.53
N ASP A 329 3.37 11.61 26.61
CA ASP A 329 4.36 11.30 25.58
C ASP A 329 3.98 10.05 24.77
N LEU A 330 4.37 10.02 23.50
CA LEU A 330 4.32 8.84 22.64
C LEU A 330 5.71 8.21 22.56
N LYS A 331 5.87 6.98 23.05
CA LYS A 331 7.07 6.19 22.78
C LYS A 331 6.83 5.27 21.59
N PHE A 332 7.65 5.41 20.57
CA PHE A 332 7.70 4.53 19.41
C PHE A 332 9.00 3.73 19.42
N THR A 333 8.90 2.43 19.17
CA THR A 333 10.09 1.56 19.09
C THR A 333 10.14 0.85 17.76
N ILE A 334 11.34 0.65 17.24
CA ILE A 334 11.58 -0.15 16.03
C ILE A 334 12.56 -1.28 16.32
N THR A 335 12.31 -2.44 15.73
CA THR A 335 13.25 -3.56 15.65
C THR A 335 13.54 -3.86 14.19
N LYS A 336 14.80 -3.81 13.77
CA LYS A 336 15.22 -3.91 12.36
C LYS A 336 16.52 -4.72 12.18
N ASN A 337 16.86 -4.99 10.93
CA ASN A 337 18.13 -5.62 10.56
C ASN A 337 19.35 -4.68 10.78
N ASP A 338 20.52 -5.27 11.04
CA ASP A 338 21.77 -4.61 11.45
C ASP A 338 22.65 -4.16 10.27
N PHE A 339 22.15 -3.27 9.42
CA PHE A 339 22.95 -2.62 8.35
C PHE A 339 22.22 -1.46 7.65
N VAL A 340 21.06 -1.07 8.18
CA VAL A 340 20.19 -0.08 7.56
C VAL A 340 19.94 1.02 8.56
N GLU A 341 20.34 2.24 8.19
CA GLU A 341 19.92 3.44 8.89
C GLU A 341 18.46 3.73 8.56
N THR A 342 17.68 4.10 9.58
CA THR A 342 16.24 4.36 9.46
C THR A 342 15.93 5.71 10.08
N LEU A 343 15.34 6.58 9.28
CA LEU A 343 14.76 7.84 9.72
C LEU A 343 13.39 7.54 10.32
N VAL A 344 13.12 8.15 11.47
CA VAL A 344 11.83 8.12 12.16
C VAL A 344 11.41 9.56 12.38
N THR A 345 10.26 9.95 11.85
CA THR A 345 9.81 11.34 11.91
C THR A 345 8.40 11.42 12.46
N PHE A 346 8.24 12.20 13.52
CA PHE A 346 6.95 12.45 14.16
C PHE A 346 6.34 13.72 13.59
N VAL A 347 5.17 13.61 12.97
CA VAL A 347 4.45 14.72 12.37
C VAL A 347 3.09 14.85 13.08
N PRO A 348 2.95 15.78 14.05
CA PRO A 348 1.69 16.01 14.73
C PRO A 348 0.67 16.75 13.86
N ALA A 349 -0.61 16.40 14.01
CA ALA A 349 -1.73 17.00 13.30
C ALA A 349 -2.97 17.17 14.19
N ASP A 350 -3.91 18.00 13.74
CA ASP A 350 -5.25 18.08 14.31
C ASP A 350 -6.26 17.17 13.58
N SER A 351 -7.42 16.98 14.20
CA SER A 351 -8.53 16.16 13.69
C SER A 351 -9.17 16.70 12.41
N SER A 352 -8.80 17.91 11.99
CA SER A 352 -9.22 18.50 10.71
C SER A 352 -8.18 18.30 9.61
N GLY A 353 -7.07 17.62 9.89
CA GLY A 353 -5.99 17.35 8.95
C GLY A 353 -4.95 18.46 8.84
N ASN A 354 -4.97 19.49 9.72
CA ASN A 354 -3.92 20.51 9.69
C ASN A 354 -2.69 20.03 10.46
N PHE A 355 -1.51 20.19 9.87
CA PHE A 355 -0.25 19.73 10.42
C PHE A 355 0.43 20.82 11.27
N TYR A 356 1.03 20.42 12.38
CA TYR A 356 1.84 21.30 13.21
C TYR A 356 3.31 21.20 12.80
N LEU A 357 3.65 21.63 11.58
CA LEU A 357 5.00 21.47 11.00
C LEU A 357 6.14 22.04 11.87
N THR A 358 5.87 23.07 12.69
CA THR A 358 6.86 23.62 13.65
C THR A 358 7.13 22.73 14.87
N LYS A 359 6.42 21.61 14.98
CA LYS A 359 6.45 20.63 16.07
C LYS A 359 6.87 19.24 15.58
N VAL A 360 7.35 19.15 14.34
CA VAL A 360 7.96 17.91 13.84
C VAL A 360 9.20 17.58 14.65
N GLU A 361 9.35 16.32 15.01
CA GLU A 361 10.57 15.79 15.61
C GLU A 361 11.20 14.75 14.68
N GLU A 362 12.49 14.91 14.47
CA GLU A 362 13.27 14.20 13.47
C GLU A 362 14.30 13.34 14.18
N GLU A 363 14.10 12.03 14.13
CA GLU A 363 14.94 11.06 14.80
C GLU A 363 15.60 10.11 13.80
N THR A 364 16.76 9.57 14.17
CA THR A 364 17.50 8.61 13.35
C THR A 364 17.96 7.45 14.22
N SER A 365 17.64 6.23 13.81
CA SER A 365 18.18 5.02 14.45
C SER A 365 19.66 4.86 14.14
N ASP A 366 20.48 4.37 15.07
CA ASP A 366 21.84 3.93 14.75
C ASP A 366 21.82 2.80 13.70
N VAL A 367 22.65 2.92 12.66
CA VAL A 367 22.80 1.94 11.58
C VAL A 367 23.05 0.52 12.08
N ASN A 368 23.78 0.36 13.20
CA ASN A 368 24.11 -0.94 13.78
C ASN A 368 23.15 -1.36 14.92
N ALA A 369 22.19 -0.51 15.28
CA ALA A 369 21.20 -0.85 16.28
C ALA A 369 20.07 -1.67 15.65
N THR A 370 19.83 -2.86 16.20
CA THR A 370 18.68 -3.70 15.84
C THR A 370 17.42 -3.31 16.60
N TYR A 371 17.54 -2.50 17.65
CA TYR A 371 16.44 -1.97 18.45
C TYR A 371 16.68 -0.49 18.72
N SER A 372 15.67 0.34 18.55
CA SER A 372 15.72 1.78 18.86
C SER A 372 14.40 2.22 19.49
N GLU A 373 14.50 3.15 20.43
CA GLU A 373 13.36 3.76 21.12
C GLU A 373 13.41 5.27 20.87
N PHE A 374 12.25 5.83 20.57
CA PHE A 374 12.06 7.26 20.31
C PHE A 374 10.87 7.73 21.15
N VAL A 375 10.98 8.92 21.73
CA VAL A 375 9.93 9.50 22.56
C VAL A 375 9.58 10.85 21.97
N PHE A 376 8.32 11.02 21.57
CA PHE A 376 7.76 12.29 21.15
C PHE A 376 7.02 12.91 22.35
N GLU A 377 7.58 14.00 22.87
CA GLU A 377 7.07 14.68 24.07
C GLU A 377 5.75 15.42 23.78
N ASP A 378 4.89 15.53 24.81
CA ASP A 378 3.62 16.26 24.74
C ASP A 378 2.72 15.78 23.56
N ALA A 379 2.82 14.52 23.14
CA ALA A 379 2.01 13.92 22.08
C ALA A 379 0.49 14.10 22.30
N SER A 380 0.05 14.16 23.56
CA SER A 380 -1.35 14.40 23.93
C SER A 380 -1.89 15.81 23.65
N ASP A 381 -1.01 16.77 23.32
CA ASP A 381 -1.42 18.12 22.91
C ASP A 381 -2.01 18.16 21.48
N PHE A 382 -1.89 17.06 20.73
CA PHE A 382 -2.35 16.91 19.34
C PHE A 382 -3.53 15.93 19.25
N ASP A 383 -4.20 15.87 18.09
CA ASP A 383 -5.29 14.90 17.87
C ASP A 383 -4.79 13.62 17.18
N ILE A 384 -3.75 13.74 16.33
CA ILE A 384 -3.08 12.62 15.66
C ILE A 384 -1.58 12.91 15.63
N VAL A 385 -0.75 11.88 15.84
CA VAL A 385 0.69 11.92 15.53
C VAL A 385 0.98 10.88 14.46
N TYR A 386 1.49 11.33 13.31
CA TYR A 386 1.99 10.45 12.28
C TYR A 386 3.45 10.10 12.54
N VAL A 387 3.82 8.84 12.34
CA VAL A 387 5.20 8.38 12.36
C VAL A 387 5.56 7.89 10.97
N ILE A 388 6.54 8.55 10.37
CA ILE A 388 7.11 8.19 9.07
C ILE A 388 8.36 7.35 9.33
N VAL A 389 8.46 6.19 8.69
CA VAL A 389 9.61 5.28 8.80
C VAL A 389 10.24 5.08 7.43
N SER A 390 11.50 5.49 7.29
CA SER A 390 12.21 5.52 5.99
C SER A 390 13.64 4.98 6.12
N PRO A 391 14.00 3.87 5.44
CA PRO A 391 15.38 3.39 5.42
C PRO A 391 16.23 4.15 4.39
N VAL A 392 17.45 4.56 4.74
CA VAL A 392 18.26 5.52 3.93
C VAL A 392 19.78 5.21 3.88
N THR A 393 20.19 4.01 4.31
CA THR A 393 21.59 3.64 4.57
C THR A 393 22.63 4.13 3.53
N THR A 394 23.80 4.55 4.04
CA THR A 394 24.94 5.02 3.23
C THR A 394 25.91 3.91 2.82
N GLU A 395 25.82 2.72 3.44
CA GLU A 395 26.64 1.55 3.08
C GLU A 395 25.95 0.68 2.02
N MET A 396 25.75 1.24 0.84
CA MET A 396 25.10 0.52 -0.26
C MET A 396 26.04 -0.51 -0.91
N GLY A 397 25.58 -1.76 -0.96
CA GLY A 397 26.19 -2.79 -1.80
C GLY A 397 25.98 -2.47 -3.29
N SER A 398 26.91 -2.89 -4.15
CA SER A 398 26.83 -2.66 -5.61
C SER A 398 25.83 -3.60 -6.32
N GLY A 399 24.73 -3.95 -5.67
CA GLY A 399 23.69 -4.85 -6.16
C GLY A 399 22.74 -4.17 -7.14
N VAL A 400 22.10 -4.95 -8.02
CA VAL A 400 21.18 -4.45 -9.05
C VAL A 400 19.81 -4.03 -8.47
N LEU A 401 19.48 -4.47 -7.24
CA LEU A 401 18.17 -4.29 -6.60
C LEU A 401 18.22 -3.40 -5.35
N THR A 402 19.27 -2.60 -5.18
CA THR A 402 19.50 -1.83 -3.93
C THR A 402 18.35 -0.90 -3.57
N PHE A 403 17.71 -0.27 -4.56
CA PHE A 403 16.56 0.63 -4.38
C PHE A 403 15.20 -0.05 -4.53
N ASP A 404 15.18 -1.32 -4.94
CA ASP A 404 13.95 -2.07 -5.21
C ASP A 404 13.66 -3.11 -4.12
N THR A 405 14.56 -3.22 -3.13
CA THR A 405 14.44 -4.18 -2.02
C THR A 405 13.78 -3.51 -0.82
N GLY A 406 12.62 -4.01 -0.39
CA GLY A 406 11.96 -3.58 0.83
C GLY A 406 12.65 -4.07 2.10
N TYR A 407 12.74 -3.22 3.13
CA TYR A 407 13.38 -3.51 4.40
C TYR A 407 12.36 -3.78 5.51
N ALA A 408 12.31 -5.03 5.96
CA ALA A 408 11.50 -5.47 7.07
C ALA A 408 11.90 -4.79 8.40
N TYR A 409 10.88 -4.37 9.16
CA TYR A 409 11.03 -3.91 10.54
C TYR A 409 9.76 -4.21 11.34
N TYR A 410 9.91 -4.35 12.66
CA TYR A 410 8.81 -4.39 13.61
C TYR A 410 8.73 -3.06 14.32
N TYR A 411 7.53 -2.64 14.72
CA TYR A 411 7.30 -1.45 15.51
C TYR A 411 6.33 -1.69 16.66
N SER A 412 6.48 -0.90 17.71
CA SER A 412 5.53 -0.81 18.82
C SER A 412 5.31 0.65 19.19
N ALA A 413 4.17 0.96 19.80
CA ALA A 413 3.83 2.30 20.26
C ALA A 413 3.07 2.25 21.58
N GLU A 414 3.48 3.05 22.56
CA GLU A 414 2.76 3.19 23.83
C GLU A 414 2.81 4.63 24.31
N PHE A 415 1.77 5.05 25.04
CA PHE A 415 1.70 6.37 25.66
C PHE A 415 2.04 6.30 27.14
N GLY A 416 2.75 7.29 27.65
CA GLY A 416 3.26 7.27 29.01
C GLY A 416 3.90 8.59 29.44
N ASP A 417 4.45 8.55 30.65
CA ASP A 417 5.35 9.58 31.19
C ASP A 417 6.76 8.97 31.10
N PHE A 418 7.47 9.29 30.02
CA PHE A 418 8.78 8.72 29.73
C PHE A 418 9.88 9.74 30.10
N ASP A 419 10.19 9.85 31.40
CA ASP A 419 11.33 10.64 31.90
C ASP A 419 12.60 10.30 31.10
N GLU A 420 13.19 11.26 30.37
CA GLU A 420 14.50 11.15 29.71
C GLU A 420 15.56 10.71 30.74
N SER A 421 15.78 9.40 30.88
CA SER A 421 16.84 8.88 31.74
C SER A 421 17.46 7.60 31.18
N GLU A 422 18.64 7.83 30.61
CA GLU A 422 19.69 6.91 30.20
C GLU A 422 19.48 6.23 28.82
N GLU A 423 20.29 6.66 27.84
CA GLU A 423 20.79 5.78 26.77
C GLU A 423 21.12 4.40 27.37
N VAL A 424 20.24 3.41 27.18
CA VAL A 424 20.53 2.04 27.56
C VAL A 424 21.41 1.42 26.48
N SER A 425 22.71 1.70 26.54
CA SER A 425 23.70 0.85 25.89
C SER A 425 23.84 -0.45 26.70
N LEU A 426 23.21 -1.54 26.28
CA LEU A 426 23.50 -2.90 26.76
C LEU A 426 23.39 -3.87 25.58
N ALA A 427 24.48 -4.37 25.00
CA ALA A 427 25.47 -5.32 25.52
C ALA A 427 25.35 -6.63 24.71
N ASP A 428 26.28 -6.78 23.77
CA ASP A 428 26.83 -8.02 23.24
C ASP A 428 26.45 -9.27 24.05
N SER A 429 25.50 -10.06 23.54
CA SER A 429 25.34 -11.46 23.89
C SER A 429 25.55 -12.31 22.65
N GLY A 430 26.82 -12.45 22.26
CA GLY A 430 27.26 -13.48 21.33
C GLY A 430 26.72 -14.86 21.70
N ALA A 431 26.03 -15.46 20.73
CA ALA A 431 25.86 -16.90 20.61
C ALA A 431 26.42 -17.31 19.24
N GLU A 432 27.68 -17.75 19.24
CA GLU A 432 28.30 -18.45 18.11
C GLU A 432 27.41 -19.62 17.66
N ILE A 433 27.01 -19.63 16.39
CA ILE A 433 26.59 -20.85 15.70
C ILE A 433 27.56 -21.10 14.53
N ASP A 434 28.42 -22.07 14.81
CA ASP A 434 29.36 -22.84 13.98
C ASP A 434 29.08 -22.87 12.46
N THR A 435 29.82 -22.08 11.68
CA THR A 435 29.90 -22.20 10.23
C THR A 435 30.89 -23.30 9.86
N GLY A 436 30.35 -24.48 9.56
CA GLY A 436 31.07 -25.63 9.04
C GLY A 436 31.60 -25.38 7.63
N ASP A 437 32.84 -24.92 7.56
CA ASP A 437 33.72 -24.82 6.41
C ASP A 437 33.82 -26.14 5.61
N THR A 438 33.48 -26.10 4.31
CA THR A 438 34.01 -27.07 3.34
C THR A 438 34.39 -26.39 2.02
N ASP A 439 35.66 -26.01 1.95
CA ASP A 439 36.46 -25.84 0.73
C ASP A 439 36.13 -26.86 -0.40
N LYS A 440 35.85 -26.37 -1.61
CA LYS A 440 36.34 -26.99 -2.86
C LYS A 440 36.68 -25.95 -3.92
N GLU A 441 37.96 -25.94 -4.28
CA GLU A 441 38.57 -25.20 -5.39
C GLU A 441 38.02 -25.59 -6.79
N GLY A 442 37.72 -24.56 -7.60
CA GLY A 442 38.08 -24.32 -9.00
C GLY A 442 37.91 -25.38 -10.11
N GLU A 443 37.22 -25.01 -11.21
CA GLU A 443 37.71 -25.10 -12.61
C GLU A 443 36.84 -24.33 -13.63
N ASP A 444 37.49 -23.37 -14.31
CA ASP A 444 37.43 -22.88 -15.71
C ASP A 444 36.13 -22.91 -16.59
N VAL A 445 35.73 -21.69 -16.98
CA VAL A 445 35.18 -21.14 -18.26
C VAL A 445 34.45 -22.08 -19.25
N GLY A 446 33.19 -21.72 -19.53
CA GLY A 446 32.46 -22.14 -20.73
C GLY A 446 31.55 -21.02 -21.25
N THR A 447 31.89 -20.46 -22.41
CA THR A 447 31.02 -19.61 -23.23
C THR A 447 29.78 -20.39 -23.66
N GLY A 448 28.58 -19.87 -23.37
CA GLY A 448 27.31 -20.38 -23.85
C GLY A 448 26.38 -19.22 -24.15
N ASP A 449 25.71 -19.26 -25.31
CA ASP A 449 24.60 -18.39 -25.66
C ASP A 449 23.53 -18.45 -24.56
N GLU A 450 23.23 -17.35 -23.87
CA GLU A 450 22.08 -17.29 -22.95
C GLU A 450 20.86 -16.75 -23.70
N VAL A 451 20.01 -17.69 -24.07
CA VAL A 451 18.57 -17.51 -24.25
C VAL A 451 18.06 -16.82 -22.98
N ARG A 452 17.40 -15.65 -23.10
CA ARG A 452 16.66 -15.00 -22.00
C ARG A 452 15.88 -16.06 -21.23
N GLU A 453 16.31 -16.37 -20.01
CA GLU A 453 15.58 -17.25 -19.11
C GLU A 453 14.28 -16.55 -18.72
N VAL A 454 13.17 -17.28 -18.77
CA VAL A 454 11.89 -16.82 -18.23
C VAL A 454 12.08 -16.81 -16.73
N ASP A 455 11.84 -15.68 -16.05
CA ASP A 455 11.94 -15.58 -14.59
C ASP A 455 11.12 -16.71 -13.95
N GLU A 456 11.75 -17.51 -13.09
CA GLU A 456 11.10 -18.65 -12.43
C GLU A 456 10.02 -18.14 -11.47
N LEU A 457 8.85 -18.81 -11.44
CA LEU A 457 7.85 -18.59 -10.40
C LEU A 457 8.34 -19.30 -9.12
N ILE A 458 8.72 -18.51 -8.12
CA ILE A 458 9.25 -18.95 -6.83
C ILE A 458 8.12 -18.83 -5.81
N LEU A 459 7.78 -19.94 -5.17
CA LEU A 459 6.79 -20.03 -4.10
C LEU A 459 7.52 -20.29 -2.79
N GLU A 460 7.09 -19.67 -1.70
CA GLU A 460 7.66 -19.78 -0.35
C GLU A 460 6.56 -19.86 0.73
N VAL A 461 6.90 -20.37 1.93
CA VAL A 461 6.01 -20.37 3.10
C VAL A 461 6.31 -19.13 3.93
N LEU A 462 5.32 -18.26 4.11
CA LEU A 462 5.42 -17.01 4.85
C LEU A 462 5.09 -17.18 6.34
N SER A 463 3.98 -17.85 6.65
CA SER A 463 3.55 -18.12 8.04
C SER A 463 2.70 -19.38 8.10
N TYR A 464 2.49 -19.91 9.31
CA TYR A 464 1.68 -21.10 9.55
C TYR A 464 1.08 -21.09 10.96
N ASP A 465 -0.12 -21.65 11.11
CA ASP A 465 -0.80 -21.90 12.38
C ASP A 465 -1.28 -23.36 12.47
N ASP A 466 -2.24 -23.70 13.33
CA ASP A 466 -2.71 -25.08 13.53
C ASP A 466 -3.64 -25.63 12.45
N GLY A 467 -4.13 -24.79 11.56
CA GLY A 467 -5.03 -25.17 10.47
C GLY A 467 -4.77 -24.46 9.15
N SER A 468 -3.78 -23.57 9.10
CA SER A 468 -3.48 -22.77 7.93
C SER A 468 -2.00 -22.62 7.65
N ILE A 469 -1.66 -22.46 6.37
CA ILE A 469 -0.33 -22.10 5.91
C ILE A 469 -0.48 -20.94 4.92
N THR A 470 0.15 -19.82 5.22
CA THR A 470 0.24 -18.67 4.31
C THR A 470 1.47 -18.81 3.43
N LEU A 471 1.25 -18.70 2.14
CA LEU A 471 2.27 -18.85 1.10
C LEU A 471 2.41 -17.54 0.34
N GLU A 472 3.62 -17.26 -0.11
CA GLU A 472 4.01 -16.07 -0.84
C GLU A 472 4.74 -16.50 -2.11
N TRP A 473 4.62 -15.74 -3.19
CA TRP A 473 5.43 -15.95 -4.39
C TRP A 473 5.98 -14.64 -4.95
N ASN A 474 7.01 -14.73 -5.80
CA ASN A 474 7.53 -13.55 -6.48
C ASN A 474 6.56 -13.04 -7.55
N ARG A 475 6.48 -11.71 -7.69
CA ARG A 475 5.77 -11.06 -8.81
C ARG A 475 6.49 -11.33 -10.13
N LEU A 476 5.75 -11.66 -11.18
CA LEU A 476 6.28 -11.91 -12.53
C LEU A 476 5.71 -10.90 -13.51
N SER A 477 6.18 -9.66 -13.43
CA SER A 477 5.68 -8.51 -14.21
C SER A 477 5.91 -8.61 -15.73
N GLN A 478 6.77 -9.52 -16.20
CA GLN A 478 7.00 -9.76 -17.63
C GLN A 478 5.94 -10.64 -18.29
N LEU A 479 5.06 -11.27 -17.50
CA LEU A 479 3.99 -12.11 -17.99
C LEU A 479 2.67 -11.37 -17.80
N ASP A 480 1.83 -11.38 -18.84
CA ASP A 480 0.46 -10.86 -18.81
C ASP A 480 -0.44 -11.82 -18.02
N ILE A 481 -0.13 -11.94 -16.73
CA ILE A 481 -0.84 -12.80 -15.79
C ILE A 481 -2.16 -12.11 -15.46
N ASP A 482 -3.25 -12.84 -15.61
CA ASP A 482 -4.57 -12.42 -15.14
C ASP A 482 -4.81 -12.95 -13.73
N HIS A 483 -4.42 -14.20 -13.47
CA HIS A 483 -4.66 -14.88 -12.20
C HIS A 483 -3.68 -16.04 -11.93
N TYR A 484 -3.71 -16.58 -10.72
CA TYR A 484 -2.94 -17.75 -10.31
C TYR A 484 -3.82 -18.91 -9.81
N ILE A 485 -3.27 -20.13 -9.86
CA ILE A 485 -3.84 -21.33 -9.23
C ILE A 485 -2.77 -21.97 -8.35
N LEU A 486 -3.00 -21.97 -7.04
CA LEU A 486 -2.13 -22.54 -6.01
C LEU A 486 -2.63 -23.92 -5.61
N TYR A 487 -1.89 -24.98 -5.90
CA TYR A 487 -2.22 -26.37 -5.55
C TYR A 487 -1.57 -26.80 -4.24
N PHE A 488 -2.25 -27.66 -3.48
CA PHE A 488 -1.75 -28.17 -2.20
C PHE A 488 -2.11 -29.64 -1.96
N GLY A 489 -1.27 -30.38 -1.22
CA GLY A 489 -1.47 -31.80 -0.89
C GLY A 489 -0.63 -32.30 0.28
N ASP A 490 -1.09 -33.33 1.00
CA ASP A 490 -0.35 -33.96 2.12
C ASP A 490 0.68 -35.00 1.64
N VAL A 491 0.74 -35.23 0.32
CA VAL A 491 1.69 -36.11 -0.36
C VAL A 491 2.32 -35.36 -1.52
N SER A 492 3.66 -35.25 -1.53
CA SER A 492 4.43 -34.63 -2.62
C SER A 492 4.04 -35.19 -4.00
N GLY A 493 3.73 -34.28 -4.92
CA GLY A 493 3.27 -34.56 -6.28
C GLY A 493 1.82 -35.02 -6.41
N GLU A 494 1.08 -35.14 -5.31
CA GLU A 494 -0.34 -35.48 -5.28
C GLU A 494 -1.14 -34.37 -4.58
N TYR A 495 -1.59 -33.40 -5.36
CA TYR A 495 -2.40 -32.29 -4.86
C TYR A 495 -3.84 -32.73 -4.61
N ILE A 496 -4.33 -32.47 -3.40
CA ILE A 496 -5.68 -32.79 -2.95
C ILE A 496 -6.64 -31.60 -3.10
N GLY A 497 -6.09 -30.39 -3.26
CA GLY A 497 -6.83 -29.14 -3.42
C GLY A 497 -6.07 -28.09 -4.22
N SER A 498 -6.77 -27.00 -4.53
CA SER A 498 -6.22 -25.81 -5.17
C SER A 498 -7.01 -24.56 -4.80
N GLU A 499 -6.34 -23.42 -4.70
CA GLU A 499 -6.90 -22.08 -4.47
C GLU A 499 -6.73 -21.22 -5.72
N TYR A 500 -7.77 -20.48 -6.09
CA TYR A 500 -7.74 -19.53 -7.20
C TYR A 500 -7.44 -18.14 -6.64
N VAL A 501 -6.38 -17.51 -7.13
CA VAL A 501 -5.96 -16.21 -6.64
C VAL A 501 -6.28 -15.19 -7.72
N GLU A 502 -7.26 -14.34 -7.42
CA GLU A 502 -7.70 -13.26 -8.30
C GLU A 502 -6.61 -12.19 -8.44
N ASN A 503 -6.40 -11.76 -9.69
CA ASN A 503 -5.54 -10.67 -10.11
C ASN A 503 -4.04 -10.94 -10.03
N ALA A 504 -3.32 -10.41 -11.02
CA ALA A 504 -1.87 -10.49 -11.18
C ALA A 504 -1.03 -9.92 -10.02
N TRP A 505 -1.59 -8.97 -9.27
CA TRP A 505 -0.87 -8.23 -8.21
C TRP A 505 -0.89 -8.92 -6.85
N THR A 506 -1.79 -9.89 -6.66
CA THR A 506 -1.87 -10.70 -5.45
C THR A 506 -0.74 -11.72 -5.46
N VAL A 507 0.20 -11.62 -4.52
CA VAL A 507 1.34 -12.56 -4.43
C VAL A 507 1.46 -13.31 -3.12
N MET A 508 0.32 -13.46 -2.45
CA MET A 508 0.22 -14.31 -1.27
C MET A 508 -1.17 -14.92 -1.19
N SER A 509 -1.25 -16.08 -0.56
CA SER A 509 -2.50 -16.79 -0.32
C SER A 509 -2.36 -17.67 0.91
N THR A 510 -3.42 -17.73 1.72
CA THR A 510 -3.50 -18.63 2.87
C THR A 510 -4.33 -19.85 2.51
N ILE A 511 -3.75 -21.04 2.70
CA ILE A 511 -4.48 -22.31 2.59
C ILE A 511 -4.89 -22.73 3.99
N SER A 512 -6.21 -22.75 4.23
CA SER A 512 -6.82 -23.09 5.50
C SER A 512 -7.42 -24.51 5.48
N GLU A 513 -7.99 -24.97 6.61
CA GLU A 513 -8.55 -26.32 6.80
C GLU A 513 -7.52 -27.45 6.65
N LEU A 514 -6.26 -27.14 6.88
CA LEU A 514 -5.17 -28.10 6.94
C LEU A 514 -5.22 -28.84 8.28
N ALA A 515 -4.84 -30.11 8.28
CA ALA A 515 -4.79 -30.88 9.52
C ALA A 515 -3.62 -30.35 10.40
N PRO A 516 -3.83 -30.13 11.71
CA PRO A 516 -2.77 -29.74 12.63
C PRO A 516 -1.66 -30.80 12.68
N ASP A 517 -0.45 -30.39 13.10
CA ASP A 517 0.73 -31.27 13.18
C ASP A 517 1.03 -32.05 11.87
N THR A 518 0.73 -31.46 10.70
CA THR A 518 0.86 -32.10 9.38
C THR A 518 1.74 -31.30 8.43
N ILE A 519 2.46 -31.99 7.54
CA ILE A 519 3.24 -31.39 6.46
C ILE A 519 2.41 -31.38 5.18
N TYR A 520 2.31 -30.23 4.53
CA TYR A 520 1.67 -30.05 3.23
C TYR A 520 2.69 -29.60 2.19
N TYR A 521 2.42 -29.95 0.92
CA TYR A 521 3.21 -29.64 -0.26
C TYR A 521 2.43 -28.71 -1.17
N PHE A 522 3.10 -27.71 -1.75
CA PHE A 522 2.46 -26.64 -2.52
C PHE A 522 3.17 -26.37 -3.85
N THR A 523 2.42 -26.02 -4.88
CA THR A 523 2.93 -25.45 -6.15
C THR A 523 1.94 -24.42 -6.67
N ILE A 524 2.40 -23.41 -7.41
CA ILE A 524 1.53 -22.39 -7.98
C ILE A 524 1.73 -22.29 -9.50
N GLU A 525 0.65 -22.02 -10.22
CA GLU A 525 0.61 -21.82 -11.66
C GLU A 525 0.02 -20.43 -11.97
N ALA A 526 0.57 -19.72 -12.96
CA ALA A 526 0.07 -18.42 -13.43
C ALA A 526 -0.56 -18.54 -14.82
N TYR A 527 -1.66 -17.83 -15.05
CA TYR A 527 -2.49 -17.92 -16.26
C TYR A 527 -2.79 -16.55 -16.86
N SER A 528 -3.02 -16.48 -18.18
CA SER A 528 -3.47 -15.27 -18.89
C SER A 528 -5.00 -15.07 -18.85
N GLU A 529 -5.47 -13.92 -19.33
CA GLU A 529 -6.92 -13.60 -19.47
C GLU A 529 -7.68 -14.63 -20.34
N ASP A 530 -6.98 -15.31 -21.25
CA ASP A 530 -7.51 -16.36 -22.12
C ASP A 530 -7.42 -17.79 -21.50
N ASP A 531 -7.11 -17.92 -20.20
CA ASP A 531 -6.89 -19.19 -19.47
C ASP A 531 -5.72 -20.04 -20.02
N GLU A 532 -4.70 -19.42 -20.61
CA GLU A 532 -3.49 -20.14 -21.04
C GLU A 532 -2.45 -20.17 -19.90
N LEU A 533 -1.95 -21.36 -19.55
CA LEU A 533 -0.87 -21.52 -18.55
C LEU A 533 0.41 -20.84 -19.04
N LEU A 534 0.88 -19.85 -18.29
CA LEU A 534 2.07 -19.07 -18.58
C LEU A 534 3.31 -19.69 -17.94
N ILE A 535 3.24 -20.02 -16.63
CA ILE A 535 4.37 -20.56 -15.86
C ILE A 535 3.89 -21.30 -14.60
N SER A 536 4.73 -22.16 -14.04
CA SER A 536 4.49 -22.91 -12.80
C SER A 536 5.72 -22.91 -11.88
N SER A 537 5.51 -22.92 -10.56
CA SER A 537 6.58 -22.97 -9.57
C SER A 537 7.16 -24.37 -9.37
N SER A 538 8.34 -24.42 -8.73
CA SER A 538 8.80 -25.62 -8.03
C SER A 538 7.88 -25.96 -6.84
N GLU A 539 7.80 -27.24 -6.46
CA GLU A 539 7.02 -27.68 -5.29
C GLU A 539 7.78 -27.40 -3.99
N ILE A 540 7.10 -26.85 -2.98
CA ILE A 540 7.63 -26.59 -1.64
C ILE A 540 6.82 -27.32 -0.56
N ALA A 541 7.27 -27.27 0.71
CA ALA A 541 6.55 -27.85 1.84
C ALA A 541 6.40 -26.88 3.02
N GLY A 542 5.25 -26.91 3.71
CA GLY A 542 4.97 -26.18 4.94
C GLY A 542 4.38 -27.08 6.04
N TYR A 543 4.38 -26.62 7.30
CA TYR A 543 3.94 -27.38 8.49
C TYR A 543 3.00 -26.54 9.36
N THR A 544 1.98 -27.15 9.95
CA THR A 544 0.99 -26.49 10.85
C THR A 544 1.28 -26.77 12.34
N GLU A 545 1.15 -25.78 13.25
CA GLU A 545 1.42 -25.89 14.72
C GLU A 545 0.28 -26.53 15.56
N GLU A 546 0.36 -26.53 16.90
CA GLU A 546 -0.65 -27.02 17.86
C GLU A 546 -1.09 -25.88 18.82
N PHE A 547 -2.38 -25.52 18.89
CA PHE A 547 -2.90 -24.22 19.43
C PHE A 547 -3.53 -24.24 20.85
N VAL A 548 -3.80 -23.02 21.39
CA VAL A 548 -4.13 -22.65 22.80
C VAL A 548 -5.45 -23.23 23.33
N PHE A 549 -6.50 -23.28 22.52
CA PHE A 549 -7.72 -24.02 22.85
C PHE A 549 -7.80 -25.26 21.98
N GLY A 550 -7.77 -26.45 22.59
CA GLY A 550 -7.67 -27.73 21.88
C GLY A 550 -8.91 -28.10 21.04
N ASP A 551 -9.95 -27.27 21.03
CA ASP A 551 -11.20 -27.46 20.29
C ASP A 551 -11.64 -26.22 19.48
N LEU A 552 -10.73 -25.27 19.25
CA LEU A 552 -10.98 -24.06 18.46
C LEU A 552 -9.88 -23.87 17.41
N GLU A 553 -10.16 -24.33 16.19
CA GLU A 553 -9.26 -24.20 15.02
C GLU A 553 -9.34 -22.78 14.43
N SER A 554 -8.25 -22.30 13.79
CA SER A 554 -8.18 -20.98 13.12
C SER A 554 -9.26 -20.74 12.04
N THR A 555 -9.83 -21.82 11.52
CA THR A 555 -10.92 -21.80 10.54
C THR A 555 -12.31 -21.67 11.15
N ASN A 556 -12.43 -21.75 12.48
CA ASN A 556 -13.73 -21.57 13.13
C ASN A 556 -14.20 -20.13 12.92
N ASP A 557 -15.45 -19.93 12.49
CA ASP A 557 -16.00 -18.59 12.25
C ASP A 557 -15.89 -17.67 13.48
N ALA A 558 -15.94 -18.25 14.68
CA ALA A 558 -15.80 -17.51 15.92
C ALA A 558 -14.33 -17.32 16.34
N TYR A 559 -13.34 -17.84 15.63
CA TYR A 559 -11.94 -17.84 16.04
C TYR A 559 -11.42 -16.42 16.31
N ASP A 560 -11.51 -15.52 15.33
CA ASP A 560 -11.01 -14.15 15.49
C ASP A 560 -11.74 -13.40 16.62
N ALA A 561 -13.06 -13.54 16.70
CA ALA A 561 -13.86 -12.93 17.75
C ALA A 561 -13.52 -13.51 19.13
N VAL A 562 -13.30 -14.82 19.22
CA VAL A 562 -12.95 -15.50 20.48
C VAL A 562 -11.54 -15.14 20.90
N MET A 563 -10.59 -15.13 19.98
CA MET A 563 -9.21 -14.74 20.27
C MET A 563 -9.14 -13.27 20.65
N GLY A 564 -9.83 -12.39 19.91
CA GLY A 564 -9.92 -10.96 20.23
C GLY A 564 -10.56 -10.71 21.60
N LEU A 565 -11.71 -11.32 21.90
CA LEU A 565 -12.35 -11.18 23.21
C LEU A 565 -11.57 -11.83 24.35
N TRP A 566 -10.83 -12.91 24.08
CA TRP A 566 -9.94 -13.55 25.05
C TRP A 566 -8.75 -12.66 25.37
N GLU A 567 -8.14 -12.05 24.36
CA GLU A 567 -7.08 -11.03 24.52
C GLU A 567 -7.59 -9.81 25.31
N MET A 568 -8.83 -9.38 25.04
CA MET A 568 -9.49 -8.32 25.81
C MET A 568 -9.87 -8.73 27.25
N GLY A 569 -9.70 -10.00 27.62
CA GLY A 569 -10.08 -10.54 28.92
C GLY A 569 -11.59 -10.59 29.18
N VAL A 570 -12.39 -10.44 28.13
CA VAL A 570 -13.86 -10.47 28.17
C VAL A 570 -14.37 -11.91 28.33
N ILE A 571 -13.65 -12.86 27.73
CA ILE A 571 -13.93 -14.28 27.81
C ILE A 571 -12.67 -15.07 28.16
N ASP A 572 -12.86 -16.27 28.71
CA ASP A 572 -11.78 -17.22 28.97
C ASP A 572 -12.19 -18.62 28.51
N GLY A 573 -11.23 -19.52 28.34
CA GLY A 573 -11.48 -20.94 28.14
C GLY A 573 -11.83 -21.66 29.44
N TYR A 574 -11.99 -22.97 29.33
CA TYR A 574 -12.17 -23.83 30.49
C TYR A 574 -10.82 -24.38 30.96
N ASP A 575 -10.75 -24.78 32.24
CA ASP A 575 -9.54 -25.33 32.87
C ASP A 575 -8.93 -26.55 32.14
N ASP A 576 -9.67 -27.18 31.22
CA ASP A 576 -9.23 -28.32 30.42
C ASP A 576 -8.56 -27.92 29.09
N GLY A 577 -8.37 -26.62 28.85
CA GLY A 577 -7.71 -26.08 27.67
C GLY A 577 -8.62 -26.05 26.44
N ASN A 578 -9.93 -26.07 26.59
CA ASN A 578 -10.90 -25.94 25.50
C ASN A 578 -11.76 -24.68 25.68
N PHE A 579 -12.27 -24.15 24.58
CA PHE A 579 -13.20 -23.03 24.57
C PHE A 579 -14.67 -23.49 24.51
N TYR A 580 -14.95 -24.60 23.82
CA TYR A 580 -16.29 -25.11 23.52
C TYR A 580 -17.19 -24.11 22.79
N PRO A 581 -16.83 -23.68 21.57
CA PRO A 581 -17.57 -22.65 20.82
C PRO A 581 -19.03 -23.05 20.56
N ASN A 582 -19.32 -24.35 20.39
CA ASN A 582 -20.65 -24.88 20.07
C ASN A 582 -21.48 -25.28 21.31
N ASN A 583 -21.03 -24.94 22.52
CA ASN A 583 -21.84 -25.17 23.70
C ASN A 583 -22.82 -24.01 23.87
N THR A 584 -24.10 -24.36 24.07
CA THR A 584 -25.11 -23.35 24.39
C THR A 584 -24.82 -22.69 25.73
N VAL A 585 -25.02 -21.38 25.78
CA VAL A 585 -24.83 -20.57 26.99
C VAL A 585 -26.15 -20.46 27.76
N ASN A 586 -26.10 -20.48 29.09
CA ASN A 586 -27.30 -20.21 29.89
C ASN A 586 -27.53 -18.71 30.11
N ARG A 587 -28.74 -18.34 30.52
CA ARG A 587 -29.12 -16.92 30.68
C ARG A 587 -28.28 -16.17 31.71
N ALA A 588 -27.81 -16.85 32.76
CA ALA A 588 -26.92 -16.26 33.75
C ALA A 588 -25.49 -16.03 33.23
N GLU A 589 -24.95 -16.98 32.47
CA GLU A 589 -23.64 -16.90 31.82
C GLU A 589 -23.59 -15.76 30.81
N LEU A 590 -24.63 -15.59 29.98
CA LEU A 590 -24.67 -14.46 29.04
C LEU A 590 -24.63 -13.12 29.79
N LEU A 591 -25.43 -12.95 30.85
CA LEU A 591 -25.40 -11.70 31.62
C LEU A 591 -24.04 -11.48 32.31
N LYS A 592 -23.35 -12.53 32.71
CA LYS A 592 -21.96 -12.40 33.19
C LYS A 592 -21.05 -11.87 32.08
N ILE A 593 -21.09 -12.49 30.89
CA ILE A 593 -20.29 -12.05 29.72
C ILE A 593 -20.58 -10.57 29.42
N LEU A 594 -21.85 -10.15 29.40
CA LEU A 594 -22.21 -8.76 29.09
C LEU A 594 -21.78 -7.77 30.18
N VAL A 595 -22.01 -8.09 31.46
CA VAL A 595 -21.62 -7.20 32.56
C VAL A 595 -20.10 -7.07 32.64
N GLU A 596 -19.37 -8.18 32.59
CA GLU A 596 -17.91 -8.15 32.64
C GLU A 596 -17.30 -7.59 31.35
N GLY A 597 -17.88 -7.89 30.19
CA GLY A 597 -17.45 -7.36 28.90
C GLY A 597 -17.62 -5.85 28.76
N LEU A 598 -18.61 -5.26 29.43
CA LEU A 598 -18.75 -3.80 29.55
C LEU A 598 -17.81 -3.19 30.61
N GLY A 599 -16.90 -3.98 31.20
CA GLY A 599 -16.01 -3.57 32.29
C GLY A 599 -16.75 -3.23 33.58
N LEU A 600 -18.02 -3.62 33.71
CA LEU A 600 -18.85 -3.29 34.85
C LEU A 600 -18.63 -4.30 35.97
N THR A 601 -18.49 -3.78 37.18
CA THR A 601 -18.37 -4.60 38.39
C THR A 601 -19.57 -4.36 39.28
N SER A 602 -20.38 -5.40 39.50
CA SER A 602 -21.53 -5.35 40.40
C SER A 602 -21.12 -5.75 41.82
N ASP A 603 -21.45 -4.91 42.81
CA ASP A 603 -21.18 -5.20 44.23
C ASP A 603 -22.09 -6.35 44.70
N PRO A 604 -21.54 -7.50 45.12
CA PRO A 604 -22.33 -8.64 45.59
C PRO A 604 -23.24 -8.31 46.78
N ASP A 605 -22.89 -7.30 47.59
CA ASP A 605 -23.68 -6.91 48.76
C ASP A 605 -24.90 -6.04 48.41
N GLU A 606 -24.88 -5.38 47.24
CA GLU A 606 -25.92 -4.47 46.73
C GLU A 606 -26.98 -5.20 45.89
N TYR A 607 -26.56 -6.18 45.08
CA TYR A 607 -27.40 -6.81 44.06
C TYR A 607 -27.78 -8.26 44.42
N LYS A 608 -28.88 -8.43 45.17
CA LYS A 608 -29.42 -9.76 45.56
C LYS A 608 -30.95 -9.79 45.68
N ASP A 609 -31.52 -10.99 45.79
CA ASP A 609 -32.97 -11.24 45.98
C ASP A 609 -33.88 -10.58 44.90
N CYS A 610 -33.36 -10.36 43.69
CA CYS A 610 -34.09 -9.66 42.63
C CYS A 610 -35.19 -10.52 41.99
N PHE A 611 -35.04 -11.86 41.98
CA PHE A 611 -36.06 -12.82 41.55
C PHE A 611 -36.19 -13.96 42.56
N PRO A 612 -37.35 -14.65 42.64
CA PRO A 612 -37.55 -15.73 43.62
C PRO A 612 -36.69 -16.98 43.41
N ASP A 613 -36.08 -17.15 42.23
CA ASP A 613 -35.19 -18.24 41.82
C ASP A 613 -33.73 -17.80 41.63
N VAL A 614 -33.39 -16.59 42.04
CA VAL A 614 -32.00 -16.10 42.06
C VAL A 614 -31.55 -16.10 43.51
N ASP A 615 -30.94 -17.21 43.93
CA ASP A 615 -30.30 -17.38 45.23
C ASP A 615 -28.94 -16.65 45.28
N ASP A 616 -28.29 -16.59 46.45
CA ASP A 616 -26.97 -15.97 46.66
C ASP A 616 -25.83 -16.83 46.06
N ASP A 617 -25.83 -16.94 44.73
CA ASP A 617 -24.90 -17.71 43.90
C ASP A 617 -24.03 -16.80 43.01
N TRP A 618 -23.04 -17.38 42.31
CA TRP A 618 -22.05 -16.63 41.52
C TRP A 618 -22.66 -15.64 40.51
N TYR A 619 -23.85 -15.97 39.97
CA TYR A 619 -24.52 -15.17 38.97
C TYR A 619 -25.45 -14.09 39.52
N ALA A 620 -25.78 -14.13 40.82
CA ALA A 620 -26.82 -13.29 41.40
C ALA A 620 -26.59 -11.81 41.15
N LYS A 621 -25.34 -11.36 41.33
CA LYS A 621 -24.92 -9.97 41.11
C LYS A 621 -25.14 -9.51 39.66
N TYR A 622 -24.85 -10.35 38.66
CA TYR A 622 -25.02 -9.99 37.24
C TYR A 622 -26.50 -9.94 36.86
N VAL A 623 -27.28 -10.93 37.31
CA VAL A 623 -28.72 -10.99 37.03
C VAL A 623 -29.47 -9.82 37.67
N CYS A 624 -29.14 -9.50 38.92
CA CYS A 624 -29.80 -8.44 39.65
C CYS A 624 -29.38 -7.05 39.15
N TYR A 625 -28.12 -6.88 38.75
CA TYR A 625 -27.66 -5.66 38.07
C TYR A 625 -28.40 -5.44 36.73
N ALA A 626 -28.40 -6.44 35.86
CA ALA A 626 -29.09 -6.38 34.57
C ALA A 626 -30.61 -6.13 34.70
N LYS A 627 -31.23 -6.56 35.82
CA LYS A 627 -32.63 -6.24 36.11
C LYS A 627 -32.83 -4.77 36.47
N GLU A 628 -31.93 -4.20 37.28
CA GLU A 628 -32.01 -2.79 37.68
C GLU A 628 -31.78 -1.86 36.49
N GLU A 629 -30.82 -2.19 35.62
CA GLU A 629 -30.55 -1.48 34.36
C GLU A 629 -31.61 -1.73 33.28
N GLY A 630 -32.59 -2.59 33.54
CA GLY A 630 -33.70 -2.84 32.62
C GLY A 630 -33.37 -3.73 31.42
N TRP A 631 -32.18 -4.36 31.40
CA TRP A 631 -31.79 -5.29 30.34
C TRP A 631 -32.67 -6.55 30.34
N VAL A 632 -33.08 -6.99 31.53
CA VAL A 632 -33.95 -8.15 31.74
C VAL A 632 -35.09 -7.86 32.71
N SER A 633 -36.25 -8.48 32.47
CA SER A 633 -37.45 -8.34 33.33
C SER A 633 -37.96 -9.66 33.94
N GLY A 634 -37.35 -10.79 33.56
CA GLY A 634 -37.82 -12.13 33.91
C GLY A 634 -39.06 -12.56 33.13
N TYR A 635 -39.52 -13.77 33.36
CA TYR A 635 -40.66 -14.35 32.66
C TYR A 635 -42.00 -14.01 33.33
N SER A 636 -43.09 -14.24 32.59
CA SER A 636 -44.45 -13.95 33.05
C SER A 636 -44.91 -14.73 34.30
N ASP A 637 -44.19 -15.80 34.65
CA ASP A 637 -44.40 -16.59 35.87
C ASP A 637 -43.74 -15.97 37.12
N GLY A 638 -42.94 -14.92 36.94
CA GLY A 638 -42.26 -14.15 37.98
C GLY A 638 -40.84 -14.62 38.29
N TYR A 639 -40.30 -15.56 37.51
CA TYR A 639 -38.97 -16.17 37.68
C TYR A 639 -37.99 -15.69 36.58
N PHE A 640 -36.68 -15.84 36.80
CA PHE A 640 -35.65 -15.49 35.81
C PHE A 640 -35.20 -16.69 34.96
N HIS A 641 -35.21 -17.88 35.56
CA HIS A 641 -34.67 -19.14 35.06
C HIS A 641 -33.17 -19.02 34.66
N PRO A 642 -32.25 -18.82 35.63
CA PRO A 642 -30.83 -18.52 35.36
C PRO A 642 -30.09 -19.65 34.62
N GLU A 643 -30.43 -20.90 34.90
CA GLU A 643 -29.77 -22.10 34.36
C GLU A 643 -30.39 -22.54 33.02
N ASP A 644 -31.48 -21.92 32.58
CA ASP A 644 -32.07 -22.23 31.28
C ASP A 644 -31.18 -21.68 30.16
N THR A 645 -31.02 -22.45 29.09
CA THR A 645 -30.33 -22.02 27.87
C THR A 645 -30.96 -20.74 27.33
N VAL A 646 -30.14 -19.73 27.00
CA VAL A 646 -30.62 -18.51 26.37
C VAL A 646 -30.95 -18.79 24.91
N ASN A 647 -32.12 -18.36 24.43
CA ASN A 647 -32.44 -18.47 23.01
C ASN A 647 -31.99 -17.25 22.21
N LYS A 648 -31.93 -17.36 20.88
CA LYS A 648 -31.38 -16.31 20.00
C LYS A 648 -32.04 -14.94 20.21
N VAL A 649 -33.37 -14.87 20.25
CA VAL A 649 -34.06 -13.57 20.42
C VAL A 649 -33.88 -12.97 21.81
N GLU A 650 -33.69 -13.83 22.82
CA GLU A 650 -33.34 -13.39 24.17
C GLU A 650 -31.92 -12.87 24.24
N ALA A 651 -30.97 -13.55 23.60
CA ALA A 651 -29.57 -13.13 23.53
C ALA A 651 -29.44 -11.76 22.87
N VAL A 652 -30.03 -11.58 21.67
CA VAL A 652 -30.03 -10.31 20.93
C VAL A 652 -30.68 -9.18 21.73
N LYS A 653 -31.80 -9.45 22.41
CA LYS A 653 -32.44 -8.45 23.27
C LYS A 653 -31.53 -8.06 24.44
N MET A 654 -30.91 -9.03 25.11
CA MET A 654 -30.01 -8.77 26.24
C MET A 654 -28.79 -7.96 25.79
N LEU A 655 -28.17 -8.35 24.67
CA LEU A 655 -27.06 -7.64 24.02
C LEU A 655 -27.42 -6.18 23.71
N LEU A 656 -28.46 -5.95 22.91
CA LEU A 656 -28.88 -4.60 22.51
C LEU A 656 -29.22 -3.71 23.70
N ASN A 657 -29.98 -4.23 24.68
CA ASN A 657 -30.31 -3.47 25.88
C ASN A 657 -29.07 -3.15 26.72
N ALA A 658 -28.11 -4.09 26.82
CA ALA A 658 -26.89 -3.90 27.59
C ALA A 658 -26.03 -2.75 27.03
N TYR A 659 -26.01 -2.62 25.71
CA TYR A 659 -25.34 -1.54 24.99
C TYR A 659 -26.23 -0.29 24.78
N GLY A 660 -27.36 -0.19 25.49
CA GLY A 660 -28.15 1.04 25.58
C GLY A 660 -29.12 1.29 24.43
N TYR A 661 -29.37 0.32 23.56
CA TYR A 661 -30.36 0.45 22.49
C TYR A 661 -31.79 0.30 23.02
N GLU A 662 -32.55 1.41 23.06
CA GLU A 662 -33.96 1.41 23.46
C GLU A 662 -34.89 1.02 22.30
N VAL A 663 -35.38 -0.22 22.31
CA VAL A 663 -36.34 -0.74 21.31
C VAL A 663 -37.75 -0.77 21.91
N SER A 664 -38.73 -0.22 21.20
CA SER A 664 -40.14 -0.26 21.65
C SER A 664 -40.80 -1.58 21.25
N GLU A 665 -41.50 -2.26 22.18
CA GLU A 665 -42.29 -3.45 21.83
C GLU A 665 -43.47 -3.14 20.87
N ASP A 666 -43.82 -1.87 20.72
CA ASP A 666 -44.84 -1.36 19.78
C ASP A 666 -44.23 -0.76 18.50
N GLU A 667 -42.92 -0.95 18.26
CA GLU A 667 -42.22 -0.39 17.10
C GLU A 667 -42.79 -0.93 15.78
N ASP A 668 -43.15 -0.01 14.89
CA ASP A 668 -43.81 -0.34 13.63
C ASP A 668 -42.78 -0.84 12.59
N VAL A 669 -42.46 -2.13 12.67
CA VAL A 669 -41.62 -2.84 11.70
C VAL A 669 -42.40 -3.26 10.44
N SER A 670 -43.39 -2.46 10.01
CA SER A 670 -44.27 -2.78 8.86
C SER A 670 -43.59 -2.79 7.50
N ASP A 671 -42.37 -2.25 7.39
CA ASP A 671 -41.52 -2.36 6.20
C ASP A 671 -40.95 -3.78 6.00
N GLY A 672 -41.12 -4.67 6.98
CA GLY A 672 -40.83 -6.10 6.89
C GLY A 672 -39.81 -6.56 7.93
N MET A 673 -39.86 -7.85 8.24
CA MET A 673 -38.85 -8.52 9.07
C MET A 673 -37.73 -9.10 8.19
N PRO A 674 -36.46 -9.07 8.64
CA PRO A 674 -35.34 -9.58 7.86
C PRO A 674 -35.43 -11.10 7.60
N TYR A 675 -36.07 -11.86 8.50
CA TYR A 675 -36.16 -13.33 8.41
C TYR A 675 -37.59 -13.85 8.32
N LYS A 676 -37.80 -14.93 7.57
CA LYS A 676 -39.11 -15.52 7.19
C LYS A 676 -39.91 -16.12 8.33
N ASP A 677 -39.23 -16.59 9.38
CA ASP A 677 -39.82 -17.17 10.60
C ASP A 677 -39.86 -16.19 11.76
N THR A 678 -39.51 -14.93 11.51
CA THR A 678 -39.72 -13.83 12.44
C THR A 678 -40.98 -13.06 12.05
N TYR A 679 -41.82 -12.75 13.03
CA TYR A 679 -43.12 -12.12 12.79
C TYR A 679 -43.10 -10.71 13.36
N SER A 680 -43.54 -9.73 12.57
CA SER A 680 -43.61 -8.32 12.99
C SER A 680 -44.49 -8.06 14.23
N THR A 681 -45.33 -9.03 14.61
CA THR A 681 -46.17 -8.96 15.81
C THR A 681 -45.58 -9.71 17.01
N ALA A 682 -44.39 -10.31 16.88
CA ALA A 682 -43.70 -10.97 17.98
C ALA A 682 -43.04 -9.94 18.89
N TRP A 683 -42.90 -10.26 20.18
CA TRP A 683 -42.33 -9.34 21.17
C TRP A 683 -40.88 -8.95 20.86
N TYR A 684 -40.15 -9.79 20.12
CA TYR A 684 -38.76 -9.58 19.75
C TYR A 684 -38.58 -8.85 18.40
N ALA A 685 -39.67 -8.49 17.71
CA ALA A 685 -39.61 -8.04 16.32
C ALA A 685 -38.73 -6.80 16.12
N GLY A 686 -38.87 -5.78 16.98
CA GLY A 686 -38.03 -4.58 16.92
C GLY A 686 -36.55 -4.89 17.13
N TYR A 687 -36.22 -5.79 18.07
CA TYR A 687 -34.84 -6.13 18.41
C TYR A 687 -34.13 -6.84 17.27
N VAL A 688 -34.78 -7.82 16.66
CA VAL A 688 -34.23 -8.54 15.50
C VAL A 688 -34.04 -7.59 14.32
N LYS A 689 -34.98 -6.65 14.10
CA LYS A 689 -34.86 -5.67 13.02
C LYS A 689 -33.69 -4.72 13.26
N LEU A 690 -33.55 -4.19 14.46
CA LEU A 690 -32.47 -3.25 14.80
C LEU A 690 -31.09 -3.91 14.72
N ALA A 691 -30.92 -5.10 15.30
CA ALA A 691 -29.64 -5.80 15.25
C ALA A 691 -29.21 -6.11 13.81
N PHE A 692 -30.17 -6.44 12.94
CA PHE A 692 -29.91 -6.61 11.51
C PHE A 692 -29.49 -5.29 10.83
N ASP A 693 -30.17 -4.18 11.14
CA ASP A 693 -29.84 -2.87 10.53
C ASP A 693 -28.47 -2.32 10.97
N LEU A 694 -28.01 -2.69 12.16
CA LEU A 694 -26.69 -2.33 12.68
C LEU A 694 -25.57 -3.23 12.13
N GLY A 695 -25.88 -4.31 11.41
CA GLY A 695 -24.89 -5.28 10.94
C GLY A 695 -24.45 -6.30 12.00
N ILE A 696 -25.05 -6.28 13.20
CA ILE A 696 -24.79 -7.25 14.27
C ILE A 696 -25.34 -8.63 13.91
N LEU A 697 -26.52 -8.66 13.28
CA LEU A 697 -27.08 -9.86 12.68
C LEU A 697 -26.95 -9.79 11.17
N VAL A 698 -26.39 -10.85 10.58
CA VAL A 698 -26.26 -10.98 9.11
C VAL A 698 -27.37 -11.83 8.51
N GLU A 699 -27.56 -11.77 7.19
CA GLU A 699 -28.58 -12.57 6.51
C GLU A 699 -28.21 -14.06 6.51
N GLU A 700 -28.97 -14.85 7.25
CA GLU A 700 -28.81 -16.30 7.36
C GLU A 700 -29.20 -17.03 6.07
N GLU A 701 -28.45 -18.06 5.69
CA GLU A 701 -28.71 -18.83 4.48
C GLU A 701 -30.12 -19.44 4.48
N GLY A 702 -30.92 -19.11 3.46
CA GLY A 702 -32.32 -19.53 3.37
C GLY A 702 -33.33 -18.58 4.03
N GLY A 703 -32.86 -17.59 4.77
CA GLY A 703 -33.63 -16.48 5.35
C GLY A 703 -34.49 -16.88 6.55
N TYR A 704 -34.00 -17.80 7.40
CA TYR A 704 -34.65 -18.24 8.64
C TYR A 704 -33.72 -17.94 9.82
N PHE A 705 -34.25 -17.33 10.88
CA PHE A 705 -33.49 -16.95 12.07
C PHE A 705 -33.49 -18.03 13.16
N MET A 706 -34.58 -18.82 13.25
CA MET A 706 -34.84 -19.79 14.32
C MET A 706 -34.86 -19.15 15.73
N PRO A 707 -35.83 -18.27 16.00
CA PRO A 707 -35.82 -17.40 17.18
C PRO A 707 -35.77 -18.11 18.53
N ASP A 708 -36.35 -19.32 18.63
CA ASP A 708 -36.45 -20.08 19.87
C ASP A 708 -35.26 -21.04 20.10
N GLU A 709 -34.29 -21.09 19.19
CA GLU A 709 -33.12 -21.96 19.29
C GLU A 709 -32.12 -21.42 20.33
N GLY A 710 -31.40 -22.31 21.01
CA GLY A 710 -30.35 -21.93 21.96
C GLY A 710 -29.20 -21.21 21.26
N ARG A 711 -28.54 -20.26 21.95
CA ARG A 711 -27.38 -19.56 21.42
C ARG A 711 -26.08 -20.18 21.93
N ASP A 712 -25.17 -20.46 21.00
CA ASP A 712 -23.87 -21.04 21.29
C ASP A 712 -22.86 -19.98 21.74
N ARG A 713 -21.79 -20.43 22.40
CA ARG A 713 -20.80 -19.55 23.00
C ARG A 713 -20.00 -18.75 21.97
N GLY A 714 -19.61 -19.38 20.85
CA GLY A 714 -18.90 -18.72 19.74
C GLY A 714 -19.77 -17.67 19.05
N ASP A 715 -21.04 -17.99 18.83
CA ASP A 715 -22.04 -17.07 18.28
C ASP A 715 -22.20 -15.79 19.11
N ILE A 716 -22.30 -15.94 20.43
CA ILE A 716 -22.37 -14.81 21.36
C ILE A 716 -21.09 -13.97 21.26
N CYS A 717 -19.93 -14.60 21.07
CA CYS A 717 -18.65 -13.90 20.93
C CYS A 717 -18.60 -13.08 19.64
N MET A 718 -19.05 -13.63 18.50
CA MET A 718 -19.14 -12.88 17.25
C MET A 718 -20.10 -11.69 17.35
N GLU A 719 -21.33 -11.90 17.87
CA GLU A 719 -22.30 -10.81 18.05
C GLU A 719 -21.76 -9.71 18.97
N LEU A 720 -21.08 -10.10 20.05
CA LEU A 720 -20.48 -9.17 21.00
C LEU A 720 -19.29 -8.43 20.39
N TRP A 721 -18.44 -9.12 19.63
CA TRP A 721 -17.30 -8.54 18.92
C TRP A 721 -17.77 -7.47 17.94
N GLU A 722 -18.74 -7.79 17.08
CA GLU A 722 -19.32 -6.82 16.15
C GLU A 722 -19.95 -5.62 16.87
N MET A 723 -20.66 -5.86 17.98
CA MET A 723 -21.20 -4.76 18.79
C MET A 723 -20.12 -3.86 19.40
N ILE A 724 -19.00 -4.42 19.85
CA ILE A 724 -17.86 -3.66 20.37
C ILE A 724 -17.23 -2.84 19.23
N MET A 725 -17.06 -3.42 18.05
CA MET A 725 -16.48 -2.75 16.89
C MET A 725 -17.38 -1.62 16.36
N LEU A 726 -18.71 -1.80 16.37
CA LEU A 726 -19.68 -0.78 15.94
C LEU A 726 -19.85 0.37 16.93
N GLY A 727 -19.63 0.13 18.23
CA GLY A 727 -19.73 1.13 19.29
C GLY A 727 -18.57 2.14 19.33
N ASN A 728 -17.53 1.93 18.52
CA ASN A 728 -16.35 2.78 18.39
C ASN A 728 -16.31 3.56 17.05
N LEU A 729 -17.48 3.81 16.43
CA LEU A 729 -17.68 4.72 15.28
C LEU A 729 -18.44 6.00 15.66
#